data_AF-A0AA97AMQ8-F1
#
_entry.id   AF-A0AA97AMQ8-F1
#
_cell.length_a   1.000
_cell.length_b   1.000
_cell.length_c   1.000
_cell.angle_alpha   90.00
_cell.angle_beta   90.00
_cell.angle_gamma   90.00
#
_symmetry.space_group_name_H-M   'P 1'
#
loop_
_entity.id
_entity.type
_entity.pdbx_description
1 polymer ?
#
loop_
_entity_poly.entity_id
_entity_poly.type
_entity_poly.pdbx_seq_one_letter_code
_entity_poly.pdbx_strand_id
1 'polypeptide(L)'
;MRDVFISYSRKDKPFVEKLHQALEAQNRDAWVDWEDIPLSAKWWHEIQRGIESANTFVFVISRDSVESKVCRDEIDHAVLHNKRLVPIVRRDDFEMAKVHPTLCDHNWLFFRETDEFESGLQALLKAIETDLEYVRAHTRILERAIEWQEQKRNESFGLKGDDLRSAEAWLIQGETKEPKPTELQQNYIRASRSTEDATVEAKRILEQAVAKAKRVSLLSLLGVGAAISVAAIAIPASWRAEQQAEEARSQTQKANESLVQTQEKEKTANEKAQLAQTQFERAQKKQQAAESQAKQAAEKARVAQQQFTQAQQQLAQVNREKEVAAEAKERAEQQLQVAQVKLERAQAASIAAQRKTEEAERELRIAADKRDTILAANSLEKDGVAALKRFNLEQLRGLLDAMRTGDQLQSLMKTKGRDGFAASPIYALQTILDTVENRFQKFHTQMPPLAHEDSVIAAEFSPDGQRIVTASVDNTARVWDAKTGQEIAKLSGHEDSVIAAEFSPDGQRIVTASVDNTARVWDAKTGQEIAKLSGHEDSVIAAQFSPDSQRIVTASVDKTARVWDAKTGQEIAKLSGHESNVNAAQFSPDSQRIVTASEDDTARVWDAKTGQEIAKLSGHESNVNAAQFSPDSQRIVTASVDNTARVWDAKTGQEIAKLSGHESNVNAAQFSPDGQRIVTASVDKTARVWDAKTGQEIAKLSGHESSVNAAQFSPDGQRIVTASVDNTARVWDAKTGQEIAKLSGHESNVNAAQFSPDGQRIVTASVDKTAMVVPVEDLNALLARGCRWLTNYLIINPQFLKQFSPCQQPALLLSSSATLVTQSETAARAGKLQEATEGLTLAKSWNPNLSFDPKTRAQAYQLIGEGDRLAKERKLADAISKYRQAQAIDESLKFDPEVRAKKKAESPPPPPPLPPPLPPPLPPPPPLPPPPPLPPALSPPLIIQYR
;
A
#
# COMPACT_ATOMS: atom_id res chain seq x y z
N MET A 1 -2.01 -6.28 17.29
CA MET A 1 -1.91 -5.82 18.68
C MET A 1 -3.12 -4.97 19.05
N ARG A 2 -3.91 -5.43 20.02
CA ARG A 2 -5.10 -4.75 20.55
C ARG A 2 -4.74 -4.09 21.89
N ASP A 3 -5.51 -3.10 22.35
CA ASP A 3 -5.26 -2.47 23.65
C ASP A 3 -5.77 -3.33 24.80
N VAL A 4 -6.94 -3.97 24.64
CA VAL A 4 -7.62 -4.74 25.69
C VAL A 4 -8.14 -6.06 25.13
N PHE A 5 -8.08 -7.12 25.93
CA PHE A 5 -8.87 -8.35 25.75
C PHE A 5 -9.86 -8.45 26.90
N ILE A 6 -11.14 -8.68 26.64
CA ILE A 6 -12.16 -8.78 27.70
C ILE A 6 -12.64 -10.23 27.84
N SER A 7 -12.27 -10.87 28.94
CA SER A 7 -12.77 -12.18 29.35
C SER A 7 -13.99 -12.01 30.26
N TYR A 8 -15.08 -12.69 29.94
CA TYR A 8 -16.37 -12.52 30.62
C TYR A 8 -17.28 -13.73 30.41
N SER A 9 -18.32 -13.87 31.23
CA SER A 9 -19.38 -14.85 31.00
C SER A 9 -20.40 -14.33 30.01
N ARG A 10 -20.94 -15.18 29.12
CA ARG A 10 -22.00 -14.81 28.17
C ARG A 10 -23.21 -14.11 28.81
N LYS A 11 -23.49 -14.36 30.09
CA LYS A 11 -24.57 -13.68 30.83
C LYS A 11 -24.29 -12.21 31.14
N ASP A 12 -23.02 -11.82 31.16
CA ASP A 12 -22.59 -10.44 31.38
C ASP A 12 -22.40 -9.68 30.06
N LYS A 13 -22.73 -10.27 28.91
CA LYS A 13 -22.58 -9.66 27.57
C LYS A 13 -23.15 -8.23 27.47
N PRO A 14 -24.36 -7.91 27.97
CA PRO A 14 -24.89 -6.55 27.84
C PRO A 14 -24.02 -5.49 28.54
N PHE A 15 -23.39 -5.86 29.66
CA PHE A 15 -22.43 -4.99 30.33
C PHE A 15 -21.15 -4.84 29.50
N VAL A 16 -20.64 -5.93 28.94
CA VAL A 16 -19.41 -5.90 28.13
C VAL A 16 -19.61 -5.16 26.81
N GLU A 17 -20.77 -5.23 26.17
CA GLU A 17 -21.12 -4.41 25.00
C GLU A 17 -21.06 -2.91 25.34
N LYS A 18 -21.61 -2.51 26.50
CA LYS A 18 -21.51 -1.14 26.99
C LYS A 18 -20.07 -0.72 27.28
N LEU A 19 -19.28 -1.60 27.90
CA LEU A 19 -17.87 -1.35 28.20
C LEU A 19 -17.01 -1.25 26.93
N HIS A 20 -17.27 -2.12 25.95
CA HIS A 20 -16.61 -2.13 24.64
C HIS A 20 -16.83 -0.81 23.91
N GLN A 21 -18.09 -0.39 23.74
CA GLN A 21 -18.43 0.88 23.10
C GLN A 21 -17.79 2.08 23.81
N ALA A 22 -17.72 2.04 25.15
CA ALA A 22 -17.09 3.09 25.92
C ALA A 22 -15.57 3.15 25.72
N LEU A 23 -14.90 1.99 25.60
CA LEU A 23 -13.47 1.92 25.29
C LEU A 23 -13.19 2.38 23.84
N GLU A 24 -14.01 1.98 22.87
CA GLU A 24 -13.90 2.41 21.47
C GLU A 24 -14.10 3.93 21.32
N ALA A 25 -15.06 4.51 22.05
CA ALA A 25 -15.28 5.94 22.09
C ALA A 25 -14.05 6.72 22.62
N GLN A 26 -13.21 6.08 23.45
CA GLN A 26 -11.94 6.61 23.95
C GLN A 26 -10.75 6.21 23.07
N ASN A 27 -11.00 5.67 21.88
CA ASN A 27 -10.00 5.20 20.94
C ASN A 27 -9.06 4.16 21.57
N ARG A 28 -9.65 3.21 22.30
CA ARG A 28 -9.00 2.00 22.83
C ARG A 28 -9.61 0.79 22.13
N ASP A 29 -8.75 -0.01 21.52
CA ASP A 29 -9.15 -1.17 20.74
C ASP A 29 -9.34 -2.39 21.65
N ALA A 30 -10.57 -2.90 21.76
CA ALA A 30 -10.94 -3.97 22.68
C ALA A 30 -11.32 -5.23 21.90
N TRP A 31 -10.73 -6.37 22.28
CA TRP A 31 -10.99 -7.67 21.68
C TRP A 31 -12.11 -8.38 22.44
N VAL A 32 -13.11 -8.87 21.70
CA VAL A 32 -14.27 -9.60 22.23
C VAL A 32 -14.68 -10.76 21.31
N ASP A 33 -15.09 -11.86 21.93
CA ASP A 33 -15.29 -13.15 21.26
C ASP A 33 -16.49 -13.22 20.28
N TRP A 34 -17.33 -12.20 20.20
CA TRP A 34 -18.48 -12.14 19.28
C TRP A 34 -18.23 -11.32 18.02
N GLU A 35 -17.11 -10.59 17.94
CA GLU A 35 -16.74 -9.76 16.79
C GLU A 35 -15.43 -10.25 16.18
N ASP A 36 -14.47 -10.67 17.01
CA ASP A 36 -13.12 -10.96 16.56
C ASP A 36 -12.85 -12.43 16.18
N ILE A 37 -13.84 -13.33 16.30
CA ILE A 37 -13.69 -14.74 15.92
C ILE A 37 -14.51 -15.05 14.66
N PRO A 38 -13.88 -15.34 13.51
CA PRO A 38 -14.58 -15.81 12.32
C PRO A 38 -15.28 -17.15 12.58
N LEU A 39 -16.50 -17.32 12.06
CA LEU A 39 -17.33 -18.51 12.29
C LEU A 39 -16.67 -19.84 11.83
N SER A 40 -15.72 -19.78 10.90
CA SER A 40 -14.98 -20.94 10.38
C SER A 40 -13.65 -21.21 11.09
N ALA A 41 -13.21 -20.32 11.98
CA ALA A 41 -11.92 -20.43 12.65
C ALA A 41 -11.98 -21.42 13.82
N LYS A 42 -10.82 -21.97 14.19
CA LYS A 42 -10.71 -22.78 15.41
C LYS A 42 -10.87 -21.85 16.61
N TRP A 43 -12.09 -21.78 17.14
CA TRP A 43 -12.51 -20.85 18.19
C TRP A 43 -11.49 -20.64 19.32
N TRP A 44 -10.94 -21.71 19.90
CA TRP A 44 -9.95 -21.60 20.99
C TRP A 44 -8.61 -21.00 20.53
N HIS A 45 -8.16 -21.30 19.32
CA HIS A 45 -6.91 -20.78 18.77
C HIS A 45 -6.96 -19.26 18.58
N GLU A 46 -8.12 -18.75 18.16
CA GLU A 46 -8.32 -17.30 18.01
C GLU A 46 -8.42 -16.58 19.36
N ILE A 47 -9.01 -17.22 20.38
CA ILE A 47 -8.97 -16.70 21.76
C ILE A 47 -7.53 -16.57 22.25
N GLN A 48 -6.69 -17.60 22.06
CA GLN A 48 -5.29 -17.56 22.46
C GLN A 48 -4.53 -16.42 21.77
N ARG A 49 -4.73 -16.25 20.44
CA ARG A 49 -4.16 -15.12 19.69
C ARG A 49 -4.69 -13.76 20.15
N GLY A 50 -5.98 -13.67 20.48
CA GLY A 50 -6.58 -12.47 21.06
C GLY A 50 -5.90 -12.05 22.35
N ILE A 51 -5.67 -13.00 23.26
CA ILE A 51 -4.96 -12.79 24.54
C ILE A 51 -3.50 -12.40 24.30
N GLU A 52 -2.81 -13.13 23.43
CA GLU A 52 -1.39 -12.88 23.11
C GLU A 52 -1.19 -11.48 22.54
N SER A 53 -2.09 -11.03 21.65
CA SER A 53 -2.01 -9.76 20.95
C SER A 53 -2.55 -8.55 21.69
N ALA A 54 -3.26 -8.73 22.82
CA ALA A 54 -3.80 -7.63 23.61
C ALA A 54 -2.80 -7.10 24.66
N ASN A 55 -2.74 -5.80 24.90
CA ASN A 55 -1.84 -5.24 25.92
C ASN A 55 -2.31 -5.55 27.35
N THR A 56 -3.62 -5.42 27.61
CA THR A 56 -4.23 -5.64 28.91
C THR A 56 -5.31 -6.71 28.83
N PHE A 57 -5.28 -7.67 29.75
CA PHE A 57 -6.32 -8.67 29.92
C PHE A 57 -7.28 -8.22 31.03
N VAL A 58 -8.50 -7.86 30.65
CA VAL A 58 -9.56 -7.45 31.56
C VAL A 58 -10.43 -8.66 31.86
N PHE A 59 -10.60 -8.97 33.15
CA PHE A 59 -11.46 -10.08 33.58
C PHE A 59 -12.69 -9.55 34.30
N VAL A 60 -13.88 -9.84 33.76
CA VAL A 60 -15.15 -9.47 34.38
C VAL A 60 -15.56 -10.52 35.40
N ILE A 61 -15.48 -10.19 36.69
CA ILE A 61 -15.82 -11.04 37.82
C ILE A 61 -17.33 -11.00 38.07
N SER A 62 -17.95 -12.17 37.97
CA SER A 62 -19.32 -12.50 38.36
C SER A 62 -19.34 -13.97 38.79
N ARG A 63 -20.43 -14.44 39.42
CA ARG A 63 -20.59 -15.87 39.73
C ARG A 63 -20.35 -16.78 38.52
N ASP A 64 -20.90 -16.39 37.38
CA ASP A 64 -20.87 -17.20 36.17
C ASP A 64 -19.48 -17.23 35.51
N SER A 65 -18.70 -16.14 35.59
CA SER A 65 -17.36 -16.11 35.00
C SER A 65 -16.33 -16.87 35.83
N VAL A 66 -16.43 -16.85 37.17
CA VAL A 66 -15.49 -17.59 38.04
C VAL A 66 -15.75 -19.10 38.04
N GLU A 67 -16.99 -19.52 37.77
CA GLU A 67 -17.38 -20.93 37.63
C GLU A 67 -17.15 -21.47 36.21
N SER A 68 -16.91 -20.59 35.22
CA SER A 68 -16.68 -20.97 33.83
C SER A 68 -15.29 -21.58 33.63
N LYS A 69 -15.26 -22.80 33.08
CA LYS A 69 -13.99 -23.46 32.70
C LYS A 69 -13.25 -22.67 31.61
N VAL A 70 -13.97 -22.15 30.62
CA VAL A 70 -13.38 -21.38 29.50
C VAL A 70 -12.70 -20.12 30.02
N CYS A 71 -13.39 -19.35 30.86
CA CYS A 71 -12.85 -18.13 31.47
C CYS A 71 -11.61 -18.44 32.32
N ARG A 72 -11.57 -19.62 32.96
CA ARG A 72 -10.39 -20.10 33.69
C ARG A 72 -9.23 -20.41 32.75
N ASP A 73 -9.47 -21.16 31.68
CA ASP A 73 -8.47 -21.49 30.67
C ASP A 73 -7.90 -20.20 30.01
N GLU A 74 -8.74 -19.17 29.82
CA GLU A 74 -8.32 -17.85 29.31
C GLU A 74 -7.40 -17.11 30.28
N ILE A 75 -7.74 -17.09 31.58
CA ILE A 75 -6.87 -16.50 32.61
C ILE A 75 -5.55 -17.27 32.69
N ASP A 76 -5.59 -18.60 32.67
CA ASP A 76 -4.39 -19.44 32.73
C ASP A 76 -3.45 -19.14 31.55
N HIS A 77 -4.00 -18.96 30.34
CA HIS A 77 -3.23 -18.56 29.16
C HIS A 77 -2.66 -17.15 29.28
N ALA A 78 -3.43 -16.19 29.82
CA ALA A 78 -2.95 -14.84 30.08
C ALA A 78 -1.83 -14.81 31.15
N VAL A 79 -1.94 -15.63 32.19
CA VAL A 79 -0.92 -15.79 33.24
C VAL A 79 0.35 -16.43 32.68
N LEU A 80 0.23 -17.48 31.86
CA LEU A 80 1.37 -18.14 31.21
C LEU A 80 2.24 -17.15 30.41
N HIS A 81 1.60 -16.17 29.80
CA HIS A 81 2.24 -15.15 28.98
C HIS A 81 2.52 -13.84 29.73
N ASN A 82 2.42 -13.84 31.07
CA ASN A 82 2.59 -12.67 31.93
C ASN A 82 1.83 -11.43 31.39
N LYS A 83 0.57 -11.58 30.99
CA LYS A 83 -0.23 -10.45 30.55
C LYS A 83 -0.59 -9.57 31.74
N ARG A 84 -0.78 -8.26 31.52
CA ARG A 84 -1.30 -7.37 32.56
C ARG A 84 -2.75 -7.75 32.85
N LEU A 85 -3.05 -8.13 34.08
CA LEU A 85 -4.40 -8.49 34.50
C LEU A 85 -5.09 -7.31 35.18
N VAL A 86 -6.32 -7.01 34.76
CA VAL A 86 -7.18 -6.01 35.41
C VAL A 86 -8.53 -6.65 35.76
N PRO A 87 -8.73 -7.06 37.02
CA PRO A 87 -10.01 -7.60 37.48
C PRO A 87 -11.05 -6.49 37.66
N ILE A 88 -12.23 -6.70 37.08
CA ILE A 88 -13.40 -5.82 37.20
C ILE A 88 -14.56 -6.59 37.83
N VAL A 89 -15.06 -6.16 38.97
CA VAL A 89 -16.21 -6.75 39.65
C VAL A 89 -17.50 -6.17 39.10
N ARG A 90 -18.31 -7.01 38.44
CA ARG A 90 -19.63 -6.64 37.91
C ARG A 90 -20.76 -6.96 38.88
N ARG A 91 -20.68 -8.09 39.58
CA ARG A 91 -21.66 -8.54 40.58
C ARG A 91 -20.92 -9.15 41.76
N ASP A 92 -21.34 -8.86 43.00
CA ASP A 92 -20.75 -9.41 44.23
C ASP A 92 -21.30 -10.83 44.58
N ASP A 93 -21.83 -11.56 43.59
CA ASP A 93 -22.59 -12.79 43.77
C ASP A 93 -21.76 -14.09 43.71
N PHE A 94 -20.44 -13.99 43.89
CA PHE A 94 -19.47 -15.07 43.70
C PHE A 94 -18.76 -15.49 44.99
N GLU A 95 -18.32 -16.75 45.03
CA GLU A 95 -17.50 -17.26 46.15
C GLU A 95 -16.03 -16.92 45.94
N MET A 96 -15.40 -16.23 46.91
CA MET A 96 -13.97 -15.86 46.84
C MET A 96 -13.04 -17.05 46.58
N ALA A 97 -13.37 -18.23 47.13
CA ALA A 97 -12.57 -19.44 46.95
C ALA A 97 -12.53 -19.95 45.50
N LYS A 98 -13.45 -19.48 44.63
CA LYS A 98 -13.53 -19.86 43.21
C LYS A 98 -12.84 -18.86 42.27
N VAL A 99 -12.47 -17.68 42.77
CA VAL A 99 -11.74 -16.66 41.99
C VAL A 99 -10.32 -17.16 41.73
N HIS A 100 -9.80 -16.95 40.51
CA HIS A 100 -8.44 -17.34 40.17
C HIS A 100 -7.43 -16.65 41.10
N PRO A 101 -6.51 -17.39 41.76
CA PRO A 101 -5.63 -16.83 42.80
C PRO A 101 -4.86 -15.57 42.36
N THR A 102 -4.36 -15.55 41.13
CA THR A 102 -3.61 -14.40 40.59
C THR A 102 -4.46 -13.13 40.48
N LEU A 103 -5.78 -13.24 40.29
CA LEU A 103 -6.66 -12.06 40.27
C LEU A 103 -6.84 -11.48 41.69
N CYS A 104 -6.76 -12.30 42.74
CA CYS A 104 -6.84 -11.85 44.13
C CYS A 104 -5.63 -11.00 44.54
N ASP A 105 -4.49 -11.15 43.86
CA ASP A 105 -3.28 -10.37 44.10
C ASP A 105 -3.33 -8.96 43.48
N HIS A 106 -4.38 -8.64 42.71
CA HIS A 106 -4.55 -7.38 42.02
C HIS A 106 -5.64 -6.52 42.69
N ASN A 107 -5.55 -5.20 42.55
CA ASN A 107 -6.62 -4.29 42.95
C ASN A 107 -7.82 -4.44 42.02
N TRP A 108 -9.01 -4.56 42.61
CA TRP A 108 -10.25 -4.76 41.87
C TRP A 108 -10.91 -3.42 41.55
N LEU A 109 -11.36 -3.28 40.30
CA LEU A 109 -12.21 -2.17 39.89
C LEU A 109 -13.67 -2.59 40.03
N PHE A 110 -14.53 -1.70 40.50
CA PHE A 110 -15.93 -2.02 40.77
C PHE A 110 -16.85 -1.35 39.75
N PHE A 111 -17.67 -2.16 39.09
CA PHE A 111 -18.70 -1.78 38.12
C PHE A 111 -20.04 -2.43 38.50
N ARG A 112 -20.36 -2.45 39.81
CA ARG A 112 -21.62 -3.00 40.31
C ARG A 112 -22.77 -2.07 39.90
N GLU A 113 -24.00 -2.56 39.98
CA GLU A 113 -25.18 -1.76 39.63
C GLU A 113 -25.33 -0.48 40.47
N THR A 114 -24.75 -0.47 41.66
CA THR A 114 -24.73 0.67 42.57
C THR A 114 -23.57 1.64 42.33
N ASP A 115 -22.56 1.26 41.53
CA ASP A 115 -21.39 2.09 41.27
C ASP A 115 -21.60 2.96 40.02
N GLU A 116 -20.98 4.14 40.00
CA GLU A 116 -20.99 5.01 38.83
C GLU A 116 -20.08 4.46 37.72
N PHE A 117 -20.68 4.14 36.57
CA PHE A 117 -19.98 3.55 35.42
C PHE A 117 -18.79 4.38 34.94
N GLU A 118 -18.94 5.71 34.85
CA GLU A 118 -17.87 6.61 34.38
C GLU A 118 -16.66 6.62 35.32
N SER A 119 -16.90 6.59 36.63
CA SER A 119 -15.84 6.53 37.63
C SER A 119 -15.03 5.23 37.52
N GLY A 120 -15.72 4.09 37.30
CA GLY A 120 -15.08 2.81 36.99
C GLY A 120 -14.29 2.84 35.68
N LEU A 121 -14.86 3.43 34.62
CA LEU A 121 -14.23 3.55 33.31
C LEU A 121 -12.93 4.37 33.37
N GLN A 122 -12.94 5.50 34.07
CA GLN A 122 -11.73 6.33 34.25
C GLN A 122 -10.63 5.58 35.02
N ALA A 123 -10.99 4.80 36.05
CA ALA A 123 -10.04 3.96 36.77
C ALA A 123 -9.46 2.85 35.88
N LEU A 124 -10.29 2.25 35.01
CA LEU A 124 -9.86 1.26 34.02
C LEU A 124 -8.89 1.86 32.99
N LEU A 125 -9.23 3.01 32.40
CA LEU A 125 -8.37 3.71 31.45
C LEU A 125 -7.01 4.03 32.06
N LYS A 126 -7.00 4.52 33.31
CA LYS A 126 -5.77 4.77 34.06
C LYS A 126 -4.94 3.49 34.27
N ALA A 127 -5.58 2.36 34.56
CA ALA A 127 -4.90 1.07 34.69
C ALA A 127 -4.28 0.60 33.36
N ILE A 128 -4.98 0.80 32.24
CA ILE A 128 -4.49 0.50 30.88
C ILE A 128 -3.29 1.39 30.53
N GLU A 129 -3.35 2.69 30.86
CA GLU A 129 -2.33 3.67 30.48
C GLU A 129 -1.05 3.65 31.33
N THR A 130 -1.09 3.03 32.51
CA THR A 130 0.07 2.94 33.41
C THR A 130 1.22 2.20 32.71
N ASP A 131 2.40 2.80 32.56
CA ASP A 131 3.54 2.16 31.86
C ASP A 131 3.20 1.63 30.44
N LEU A 132 2.26 2.27 29.73
CA LEU A 132 1.71 1.76 28.46
C LEU A 132 2.78 1.36 27.43
N GLU A 133 3.82 2.17 27.25
CA GLU A 133 4.90 1.89 26.29
C GLU A 133 5.71 0.63 26.67
N TYR A 134 5.87 0.37 27.97
CA TYR A 134 6.52 -0.85 28.45
C TYR A 134 5.64 -2.09 28.20
N VAL A 135 4.32 -1.98 28.40
CA VAL A 135 3.37 -3.08 28.14
C VAL A 135 3.23 -3.36 26.64
N ARG A 136 3.20 -2.31 25.81
CA ARG A 136 3.22 -2.47 24.35
C ARG A 136 4.48 -3.16 23.87
N ALA A 137 5.64 -2.79 24.43
CA ALA A 137 6.89 -3.48 24.15
C ALA A 137 6.85 -4.95 24.60
N HIS A 138 6.27 -5.24 25.77
CA HIS A 138 6.04 -6.62 26.23
C HIS A 138 5.25 -7.41 25.17
N THR A 139 4.05 -6.94 24.80
CA THR A 139 3.19 -7.63 23.82
C THR A 139 3.88 -7.80 22.46
N ARG A 140 4.54 -6.75 21.96
CA ARG A 140 5.27 -6.81 20.67
C ARG A 140 6.37 -7.86 20.65
N ILE A 141 7.16 -7.95 21.73
CA ILE A 141 8.26 -8.91 21.81
C ILE A 141 7.68 -10.32 22.01
N LEU A 142 6.57 -10.46 22.73
CA LEU A 142 5.89 -11.73 22.92
C LEU A 142 5.39 -12.32 21.59
N GLU A 143 4.63 -11.55 20.79
CA GLU A 143 4.13 -11.98 19.48
C GLU A 143 5.29 -12.49 18.60
N ARG A 144 6.38 -11.71 18.49
CA ARG A 144 7.56 -12.10 17.71
C ARG A 144 8.28 -13.33 18.28
N ALA A 145 8.31 -13.49 19.61
CA ALA A 145 8.95 -14.64 20.23
C ALA A 145 8.13 -15.93 20.03
N ILE A 146 6.79 -15.83 20.01
CA ILE A 146 5.88 -16.94 19.67
C ILE A 146 6.09 -17.34 18.20
N GLU A 147 6.08 -16.38 17.27
CA GLU A 147 6.36 -16.64 15.85
C GLU A 147 7.74 -17.31 15.66
N TRP A 148 8.78 -16.80 16.35
CA TRP A 148 10.11 -17.40 16.33
C TRP A 148 10.10 -18.85 16.85
N GLN A 149 9.33 -19.15 17.89
CA GLN A 149 9.19 -20.51 18.42
C GLN A 149 8.44 -21.43 17.46
N GLU A 150 7.35 -20.97 16.83
CA GLU A 150 6.59 -21.72 15.83
C GLU A 150 7.44 -22.06 14.60
N GLN A 151 8.33 -21.15 14.20
CA GLN A 151 9.29 -21.34 13.09
C GLN A 151 10.53 -22.16 13.50
N LYS A 152 10.41 -23.01 14.52
CA LYS A 152 11.49 -23.89 15.03
C LYS A 152 12.77 -23.12 15.41
N ARG A 153 12.62 -21.89 15.94
CA ARG A 153 13.71 -21.02 16.42
C ARG A 153 14.73 -20.63 15.34
N ASN A 154 14.25 -20.41 14.12
CA ASN A 154 15.10 -19.98 13.01
C ASN A 154 15.77 -18.61 13.29
N GLU A 155 17.09 -18.54 13.12
CA GLU A 155 17.93 -17.36 13.40
C GLU A 155 17.56 -16.14 12.54
N SER A 156 16.96 -16.34 11.36
CA SER A 156 16.54 -15.25 10.47
C SER A 156 15.40 -14.40 11.03
N PHE A 157 14.61 -14.94 11.97
CA PHE A 157 13.50 -14.24 12.63
C PHE A 157 13.94 -13.44 13.87
N GLY A 158 15.23 -13.51 14.26
CA GLY A 158 15.77 -12.79 15.41
C GLY A 158 15.77 -11.27 15.27
N LEU A 159 15.75 -10.56 16.41
CA LEU A 159 15.90 -9.10 16.46
C LEU A 159 17.31 -8.68 16.06
N LYS A 160 17.45 -7.52 15.41
CA LYS A 160 18.75 -6.95 14.99
C LYS A 160 18.82 -5.45 15.24
N GLY A 161 20.02 -4.92 15.50
CA GLY A 161 20.27 -3.48 15.54
C GLY A 161 19.48 -2.74 16.63
N ASP A 162 18.75 -1.69 16.24
CA ASP A 162 17.99 -0.85 17.19
C ASP A 162 16.84 -1.60 17.88
N ASP A 163 16.22 -2.55 17.18
CA ASP A 163 15.14 -3.37 17.73
C ASP A 163 15.66 -4.29 18.85
N LEU A 164 16.83 -4.88 18.66
CA LEU A 164 17.47 -5.71 19.68
C LEU A 164 17.88 -4.86 20.89
N ARG A 165 18.55 -3.72 20.66
CA ARG A 165 18.92 -2.80 21.75
C ARG A 165 17.71 -2.33 22.56
N SER A 166 16.62 -2.00 21.88
CA SER A 166 15.37 -1.59 22.53
C SER A 166 14.76 -2.72 23.34
N ALA A 167 14.80 -3.96 22.84
CA ALA A 167 14.33 -5.14 23.57
C ALA A 167 15.21 -5.50 24.77
N GLU A 168 16.53 -5.36 24.66
CA GLU A 168 17.48 -5.54 25.78
C GLU A 168 17.26 -4.47 26.86
N ALA A 169 17.09 -3.20 26.46
CA ALA A 169 16.79 -2.11 27.38
C ALA A 169 15.44 -2.31 28.08
N TRP A 170 14.44 -2.81 27.35
CA TRP A 170 13.15 -3.20 27.90
C TRP A 170 13.29 -4.36 28.90
N LEU A 171 14.11 -5.37 28.58
CA LEU A 171 14.33 -6.52 29.45
C LEU A 171 14.94 -6.11 30.80
N ILE A 172 15.87 -5.15 30.80
CA ILE A 172 16.45 -4.57 32.03
C ILE A 172 15.39 -3.84 32.87
N GLN A 173 14.52 -3.06 32.22
CA GLN A 173 13.42 -2.38 32.92
C GLN A 173 12.45 -3.37 33.58
N GLY A 174 12.31 -4.56 33.00
CA GLY A 174 11.40 -5.61 33.48
C GLY A 174 11.76 -6.23 34.83
N GLU A 175 12.94 -5.97 35.38
CA GLU A 175 13.25 -6.31 36.77
C GLU A 175 12.37 -5.52 37.77
N THR A 176 12.03 -4.27 37.42
CA THR A 176 11.33 -3.33 38.31
C THR A 176 9.89 -3.00 37.90
N LYS A 177 9.48 -3.39 36.69
CA LYS A 177 8.15 -3.11 36.13
C LYS A 177 7.27 -4.37 36.06
N GLU A 178 5.98 -4.14 35.87
CA GLU A 178 4.97 -5.16 35.58
C GLU A 178 4.28 -4.89 34.23
N PRO A 179 4.07 -5.92 33.39
CA PRO A 179 4.34 -7.33 33.67
C PRO A 179 5.81 -7.74 33.54
N LYS A 180 6.21 -8.80 34.27
CA LYS A 180 7.53 -9.41 34.15
C LYS A 180 7.77 -10.02 32.76
N PRO A 181 8.97 -9.87 32.18
CA PRO A 181 9.33 -10.56 30.93
C PRO A 181 9.24 -12.08 31.06
N THR A 182 8.53 -12.72 30.13
CA THR A 182 8.40 -14.19 30.06
C THR A 182 9.73 -14.87 29.72
N GLU A 183 9.86 -16.14 30.07
CA GLU A 183 11.04 -16.93 29.71
C GLU A 183 11.24 -17.02 28.18
N LEU A 184 10.13 -17.07 27.42
CA LEU A 184 10.16 -17.10 25.96
C LEU A 184 10.75 -15.81 25.37
N GLN A 185 10.30 -14.63 25.83
CA GLN A 185 10.86 -13.35 25.40
C GLN A 185 12.34 -13.23 25.78
N GLN A 186 12.71 -13.65 26.99
CA GLN A 186 14.11 -13.66 27.44
C GLN A 186 14.99 -14.55 26.56
N ASN A 187 14.52 -15.76 26.24
CA ASN A 187 15.24 -16.70 25.39
C ASN A 187 15.35 -16.16 23.95
N TYR A 188 14.30 -15.52 23.42
CA TYR A 188 14.30 -14.91 22.10
C TYR A 188 15.28 -13.73 22.00
N ILE A 189 15.32 -12.85 23.01
CA ILE A 189 16.28 -11.74 23.08
C ILE A 189 17.70 -12.28 23.22
N ARG A 190 17.94 -13.26 24.09
CA ARG A 190 19.26 -13.91 24.24
C ARG A 190 19.73 -14.59 22.96
N ALA A 191 18.85 -15.30 22.24
CA ALA A 191 19.18 -15.94 20.97
C ALA A 191 19.49 -14.91 19.88
N SER A 192 18.70 -13.84 19.81
CA SER A 192 18.93 -12.71 18.90
C SER A 192 20.28 -12.05 19.19
N ARG A 193 20.61 -11.86 20.48
CA ARG A 193 21.89 -11.31 20.93
C ARG A 193 23.07 -12.23 20.63
N SER A 194 22.96 -13.54 20.85
CA SER A 194 24.01 -14.48 20.48
C SER A 194 24.30 -14.46 18.97
N THR A 195 23.27 -14.29 18.15
CA THR A 195 23.39 -14.18 16.69
C THR A 195 24.05 -12.84 16.30
N GLU A 196 23.69 -11.74 16.98
CA GLU A 196 24.31 -10.43 16.76
C GLU A 196 25.75 -10.36 17.29
N ASP A 197 26.06 -10.95 18.44
CA ASP A 197 27.42 -11.04 18.97
C ASP A 197 28.30 -11.97 18.11
N ALA A 198 27.77 -13.06 17.55
CA ALA A 198 28.51 -13.87 16.58
C ALA A 198 28.87 -13.08 15.30
N THR A 199 27.97 -12.19 14.85
CA THR A 199 28.21 -11.32 13.70
C THR A 199 29.09 -10.11 14.04
N VAL A 200 29.00 -9.57 15.26
CA VAL A 200 29.84 -8.46 15.76
C VAL A 200 31.23 -8.94 16.16
N GLU A 201 31.41 -10.13 16.71
CA GLU A 201 32.72 -10.73 16.99
C GLU A 201 33.45 -11.09 15.70
N ALA A 202 32.73 -11.62 14.70
CA ALA A 202 33.25 -11.76 13.34
C ALA A 202 33.68 -10.40 12.76
N LYS A 203 32.94 -9.32 13.05
CA LYS A 203 33.26 -7.93 12.66
C LYS A 203 34.40 -7.30 13.48
N ARG A 204 34.55 -7.64 14.76
CA ARG A 204 35.60 -7.14 15.66
C ARG A 204 36.96 -7.79 15.39
N ILE A 205 36.96 -9.09 15.10
CA ILE A 205 38.14 -9.81 14.59
C ILE A 205 38.58 -9.21 13.24
N LEU A 206 37.62 -8.79 12.40
CA LEU A 206 37.85 -8.08 11.14
C LEU A 206 38.40 -6.65 11.38
N GLU A 207 37.87 -5.90 12.35
CA GLU A 207 38.28 -4.52 12.67
C GLU A 207 39.65 -4.45 13.38
N GLN A 208 39.99 -5.41 14.26
CA GLN A 208 41.31 -5.50 14.89
C GLN A 208 42.42 -5.87 13.89
N ALA A 209 42.09 -6.65 12.86
CA ALA A 209 42.98 -6.91 11.73
C ALA A 209 43.20 -5.64 10.88
N VAL A 210 42.16 -4.81 10.71
CA VAL A 210 42.22 -3.52 9.99
C VAL A 210 42.97 -2.42 10.78
N ALA A 211 42.85 -2.38 12.11
CA ALA A 211 43.53 -1.40 12.97
C ALA A 211 45.06 -1.64 13.08
N LYS A 212 45.52 -2.90 13.04
CA LYS A 212 46.95 -3.24 12.94
C LYS A 212 47.54 -2.85 11.58
N ALA A 213 46.74 -2.91 10.50
CA ALA A 213 47.15 -2.45 9.16
C ALA A 213 47.23 -0.92 9.04
N LYS A 214 46.34 -0.16 9.71
CA LYS A 214 46.35 1.32 9.68
C LYS A 214 47.51 1.97 10.47
N ARG A 215 48.11 1.29 11.46
CA ARG A 215 49.24 1.85 12.24
C ARG A 215 50.58 1.88 11.50
N VAL A 216 50.70 1.20 10.35
CA VAL A 216 51.96 1.12 9.59
C VAL A 216 52.07 2.22 8.52
N SER A 217 50.98 2.90 8.16
CA SER A 217 51.03 3.89 7.08
C SER A 217 50.13 5.10 7.34
N LEU A 218 50.55 5.98 8.26
CA LEU A 218 50.24 7.41 8.16
C LEU A 218 51.17 8.26 9.05
N LEU A 219 52.45 8.33 8.66
CA LEU A 219 53.17 9.60 8.62
C LEU A 219 52.88 10.23 7.26
N SER A 220 51.76 10.95 7.13
CA SER A 220 51.51 12.10 6.22
C SER A 220 50.01 12.40 6.08
N LEU A 221 49.55 13.25 7.00
CA LEU A 221 48.57 14.34 6.87
C LEU A 221 47.39 14.27 5.86
N LEU A 222 46.21 14.39 6.48
CA LEU A 222 45.03 15.23 6.17
C LEU A 222 44.00 14.77 5.13
N GLY A 223 42.74 14.69 5.58
CA GLY A 223 41.56 14.77 4.71
C GLY A 223 40.39 13.90 5.16
N VAL A 224 39.38 14.53 5.74
CA VAL A 224 38.12 13.98 6.25
C VAL A 224 37.26 13.35 5.13
N GLY A 225 36.43 12.35 5.48
CA GLY A 225 35.13 12.18 4.81
C GLY A 225 34.68 10.74 4.60
N ALA A 226 33.55 10.39 5.20
CA ALA A 226 32.95 9.08 5.24
C ALA A 226 32.31 8.61 3.91
N ALA A 227 32.17 7.28 3.80
CA ALA A 227 31.18 6.45 3.08
C ALA A 227 31.92 5.25 2.46
N ILE A 228 31.94 4.07 3.10
CA ILE A 228 31.08 2.92 2.73
C ILE A 228 30.81 2.99 1.22
N SER A 229 31.44 2.17 0.40
CA SER A 229 31.12 0.77 0.36
C SER A 229 32.06 0.03 -0.59
N VAL A 230 32.23 -1.25 -0.29
CA VAL A 230 32.74 -2.28 -1.18
C VAL A 230 34.12 -2.08 -1.79
N ALA A 231 35.12 -2.65 -1.11
CA ALA A 231 36.36 -3.15 -1.71
C ALA A 231 37.12 -4.08 -0.74
N ALA A 232 36.48 -5.08 -0.13
CA ALA A 232 37.21 -5.90 0.86
C ALA A 232 36.82 -7.39 0.95
N ILE A 233 36.23 -7.99 -0.10
CA ILE A 233 36.16 -9.47 -0.20
C ILE A 233 37.29 -10.06 -1.08
N ALA A 234 38.18 -9.25 -1.68
CA ALA A 234 39.36 -9.78 -2.42
C ALA A 234 40.55 -10.04 -1.53
N ILE A 235 40.76 -9.15 -0.56
CA ILE A 235 42.15 -8.84 -0.22
C ILE A 235 42.76 -9.79 0.85
N PRO A 236 42.02 -10.48 1.76
CA PRO A 236 42.68 -11.48 2.62
C PRO A 236 43.12 -12.75 1.88
N ALA A 237 42.52 -13.04 0.72
CA ALA A 237 42.89 -14.18 -0.11
C ALA A 237 43.90 -13.77 -1.19
N SER A 238 43.83 -12.54 -1.71
CA SER A 238 44.85 -12.05 -2.62
C SER A 238 46.20 -11.80 -1.94
N TRP A 239 46.22 -11.24 -0.72
CA TRP A 239 47.46 -10.99 0.03
C TRP A 239 48.13 -12.28 0.53
N ARG A 240 47.35 -13.27 0.99
CA ARG A 240 47.91 -14.61 1.34
C ARG A 240 48.38 -15.40 0.12
N ALA A 241 47.71 -15.26 -1.04
CA ALA A 241 48.15 -15.91 -2.27
C ALA A 241 49.39 -15.22 -2.87
N GLU A 242 49.54 -13.90 -2.73
CA GLU A 242 50.78 -13.18 -3.08
C GLU A 242 51.95 -13.55 -2.15
N GLN A 243 51.75 -13.61 -0.83
CA GLN A 243 52.78 -14.10 0.10
C GLN A 243 53.16 -15.56 -0.18
N GLN A 244 52.20 -16.44 -0.46
CA GLN A 244 52.47 -17.84 -0.81
C GLN A 244 53.15 -17.99 -2.18
N ALA A 245 52.83 -17.12 -3.14
CA ALA A 245 53.48 -17.10 -4.44
C ALA A 245 54.91 -16.55 -4.37
N GLU A 246 55.17 -15.53 -3.53
CA GLU A 246 56.52 -15.03 -3.26
C GLU A 246 57.36 -16.01 -2.43
N GLU A 247 56.78 -16.68 -1.43
CA GLU A 247 57.46 -17.76 -0.69
C GLU A 247 57.74 -18.96 -1.57
N ALA A 248 56.78 -19.38 -2.41
CA ALA A 248 56.98 -20.45 -3.37
C ALA A 248 58.09 -20.08 -4.37
N ARG A 249 58.09 -18.84 -4.91
CA ARG A 249 59.17 -18.32 -5.79
C ARG A 249 60.51 -18.28 -5.07
N SER A 250 60.56 -17.83 -3.82
CA SER A 250 61.77 -17.82 -2.99
C SER A 250 62.28 -19.24 -2.72
N GLN A 251 61.39 -20.20 -2.47
CA GLN A 251 61.71 -21.61 -2.30
C GLN A 251 62.17 -22.25 -3.61
N THR A 252 61.57 -21.90 -4.75
CA THR A 252 62.05 -22.36 -6.07
C THR A 252 63.43 -21.81 -6.39
N GLN A 253 63.69 -20.54 -6.05
CA GLN A 253 65.00 -19.91 -6.24
C GLN A 253 66.06 -20.57 -5.35
N LYS A 254 65.76 -20.83 -4.07
CA LYS A 254 66.64 -21.56 -3.15
C LYS A 254 66.87 -23.01 -3.55
N ALA A 255 65.84 -23.69 -4.07
CA ALA A 255 65.96 -25.05 -4.60
C ALA A 255 66.79 -25.11 -5.90
N ASN A 256 66.70 -24.09 -6.76
CA ASN A 256 67.58 -23.97 -7.93
C ASN A 256 69.03 -23.71 -7.53
N GLU A 257 69.29 -22.81 -6.56
CA GLU A 257 70.63 -22.54 -6.07
C GLU A 257 71.25 -23.78 -5.38
N SER A 258 70.46 -24.53 -4.60
CA SER A 258 70.93 -25.77 -3.96
C SER A 258 71.20 -26.90 -4.96
N LEU A 259 70.40 -27.00 -6.03
CA LEU A 259 70.59 -27.95 -7.13
C LEU A 259 71.87 -27.64 -7.91
N VAL A 260 72.16 -26.37 -8.17
CA VAL A 260 73.40 -25.95 -8.84
C VAL A 260 74.62 -26.27 -7.97
N GLN A 261 74.57 -25.99 -6.67
CA GLN A 261 75.66 -26.31 -5.73
C GLN A 261 75.90 -27.82 -5.57
N THR A 262 74.85 -28.66 -5.66
CA THR A 262 75.00 -30.12 -5.61
C THR A 262 75.58 -30.67 -6.91
N GLN A 263 75.26 -30.09 -8.07
CA GLN A 263 75.87 -30.47 -9.36
C GLN A 263 77.37 -30.17 -9.41
N GLU A 264 77.83 -29.05 -8.83
CA GLU A 264 79.27 -28.74 -8.75
C GLU A 264 80.04 -29.69 -7.80
N LYS A 265 79.40 -30.08 -6.69
CA LYS A 265 79.95 -31.08 -5.76
C LYS A 265 80.03 -32.47 -6.40
N GLU A 266 79.03 -32.85 -7.22
CA GLU A 266 79.01 -34.11 -7.97
C GLU A 266 80.20 -34.18 -8.94
N LYS A 267 80.44 -33.10 -9.69
CA LYS A 267 81.59 -33.00 -10.61
C LYS A 267 82.93 -33.20 -9.89
N THR A 268 83.11 -32.53 -8.74
CA THR A 268 84.33 -32.61 -7.93
C THR A 268 84.52 -34.00 -7.30
N ALA A 269 83.42 -34.65 -6.89
CA ALA A 269 83.46 -36.01 -6.34
C ALA A 269 83.79 -37.06 -7.41
N ASN A 270 83.26 -36.89 -8.64
CA ASN A 270 83.58 -37.74 -9.78
C ASN A 270 85.05 -37.69 -10.18
N GLU A 271 85.64 -36.49 -10.24
CA GLU A 271 87.07 -36.32 -10.55
C GLU A 271 87.98 -37.01 -9.52
N LYS A 272 87.63 -36.92 -8.22
CA LYS A 272 88.35 -37.61 -7.13
C LYS A 272 88.20 -39.13 -7.19
N ALA A 273 87.01 -39.63 -7.51
CA ALA A 273 86.75 -41.06 -7.66
C ALA A 273 87.57 -41.67 -8.82
N GLN A 274 87.64 -40.97 -9.96
CA GLN A 274 88.44 -41.40 -11.11
C GLN A 274 89.96 -41.41 -10.82
N LEU A 275 90.46 -40.39 -10.10
CA LEU A 275 91.86 -40.33 -9.70
C LEU A 275 92.23 -41.49 -8.76
N ALA A 276 91.36 -41.79 -7.78
CA ALA A 276 91.55 -42.89 -6.84
C ALA A 276 91.52 -44.27 -7.55
N GLN A 277 90.62 -44.44 -8.53
CA GLN A 277 90.54 -45.66 -9.34
C GLN A 277 91.83 -45.91 -10.13
N THR A 278 92.37 -44.87 -10.76
CA THR A 278 93.60 -44.96 -11.56
C THR A 278 94.81 -45.31 -10.69
N GLN A 279 94.87 -44.78 -9.45
CA GLN A 279 95.93 -45.12 -8.49
C GLN A 279 95.84 -46.57 -8.01
N PHE A 280 94.61 -47.05 -7.76
CA PHE A 280 94.36 -48.44 -7.37
C PHE A 280 94.81 -49.43 -8.46
N GLU A 281 94.44 -49.19 -9.73
CA GLU A 281 94.83 -50.05 -10.85
C GLU A 281 96.36 -50.07 -11.09
N ARG A 282 97.05 -48.93 -10.91
CA ARG A 282 98.52 -48.84 -10.99
C ARG A 282 99.23 -49.61 -9.86
N ALA A 283 98.63 -49.65 -8.66
CA ALA A 283 99.15 -50.45 -7.55
C ALA A 283 98.99 -51.95 -7.81
N GLN A 284 97.86 -52.36 -8.39
CA GLN A 284 97.56 -53.76 -8.70
C GLN A 284 98.47 -54.34 -9.80
N LYS A 285 98.84 -53.55 -10.81
CA LYS A 285 99.75 -53.99 -11.91
C LYS A 285 101.21 -54.21 -11.49
N LYS A 286 101.67 -53.72 -10.33
CA LYS A 286 103.05 -53.91 -9.82
C LYS A 286 103.24 -55.14 -8.93
N GLN A 287 102.22 -55.98 -8.75
CA GLN A 287 102.24 -57.14 -7.85
C GLN A 287 102.73 -58.46 -8.50
N GLN A 288 103.01 -58.48 -9.81
CA GLN A 288 103.50 -59.68 -10.52
C GLN A 288 104.94 -59.52 -11.02
N ALA A 289 105.95 -59.67 -10.13
CA ALA A 289 107.29 -60.21 -10.41
C ALA A 289 108.26 -60.00 -9.22
N ALA A 290 108.72 -61.11 -8.65
CA ALA A 290 109.85 -61.33 -7.73
C ALA A 290 109.79 -60.77 -6.28
N GLU A 291 109.73 -61.72 -5.35
CA GLU A 291 109.77 -61.57 -3.90
C GLU A 291 111.10 -60.97 -3.38
N SER A 292 111.00 -59.84 -2.67
CA SER A 292 111.88 -59.42 -1.54
C SER A 292 111.75 -57.94 -1.12
N GLN A 293 110.68 -57.22 -1.50
CA GLN A 293 110.34 -55.90 -0.93
C GLN A 293 108.86 -55.78 -0.50
N ALA A 294 108.32 -56.86 0.07
CA ALA A 294 106.88 -57.07 0.32
C ALA A 294 106.21 -56.24 1.44
N LYS A 295 106.88 -55.28 2.10
CA LYS A 295 106.25 -54.52 3.22
C LYS A 295 105.87 -53.07 2.91
N GLN A 296 106.51 -52.41 1.94
CA GLN A 296 106.18 -51.00 1.60
C GLN A 296 105.16 -50.87 0.46
N ALA A 297 105.03 -51.87 -0.41
CA ALA A 297 104.07 -51.87 -1.51
C ALA A 297 102.63 -52.18 -1.04
N ALA A 298 102.47 -53.06 -0.03
CA ALA A 298 101.17 -53.44 0.52
C ALA A 298 100.44 -52.26 1.19
N GLU A 299 101.17 -51.38 1.89
CA GLU A 299 100.55 -50.23 2.58
C GLU A 299 100.06 -49.17 1.60
N LYS A 300 100.78 -48.91 0.50
CA LYS A 300 100.34 -47.96 -0.53
C LYS A 300 99.09 -48.43 -1.27
N ALA A 301 98.97 -49.74 -1.54
CA ALA A 301 97.77 -50.33 -2.15
C ALA A 301 96.55 -50.26 -1.22
N ARG A 302 96.76 -50.48 0.09
CA ARG A 302 95.70 -50.37 1.11
C ARG A 302 95.16 -48.95 1.22
N VAL A 303 96.03 -47.94 1.21
CA VAL A 303 95.63 -46.53 1.24
C VAL A 303 94.86 -46.13 -0.02
N ALA A 304 95.29 -46.56 -1.21
CA ALA A 304 94.57 -46.28 -2.46
C ALA A 304 93.17 -46.93 -2.49
N GLN A 305 93.04 -48.18 -2.03
CA GLN A 305 91.75 -48.86 -1.94
C GLN A 305 90.79 -48.16 -0.96
N GLN A 306 91.32 -47.66 0.16
CA GLN A 306 90.54 -46.93 1.15
C GLN A 306 90.06 -45.57 0.61
N GLN A 307 90.90 -44.86 -0.15
CA GLN A 307 90.53 -43.60 -0.81
C GLN A 307 89.48 -43.81 -1.91
N PHE A 308 89.57 -44.87 -2.71
CA PHE A 308 88.56 -45.19 -3.73
C PHE A 308 87.19 -45.48 -3.11
N THR A 309 87.17 -46.28 -2.04
CA THR A 309 85.92 -46.61 -1.34
C THR A 309 85.26 -45.36 -0.75
N GLN A 310 86.05 -44.45 -0.16
CA GLN A 310 85.54 -43.19 0.37
C GLN A 310 84.99 -42.26 -0.73
N ALA A 311 85.67 -42.19 -1.88
CA ALA A 311 85.21 -41.35 -2.99
C ALA A 311 83.88 -41.85 -3.60
N GLN A 312 83.69 -43.17 -3.73
CA GLN A 312 82.42 -43.74 -4.20
C GLN A 312 81.27 -43.49 -3.22
N GLN A 313 81.53 -43.55 -1.92
CA GLN A 313 80.52 -43.24 -0.90
C GLN A 313 80.09 -41.76 -0.95
N GLN A 314 81.04 -40.83 -1.18
CA GLN A 314 80.75 -39.41 -1.30
C GLN A 314 79.91 -39.09 -2.56
N LEU A 315 80.22 -39.71 -3.69
CA LEU A 315 79.44 -39.52 -4.93
C LEU A 315 78.00 -40.04 -4.78
N ALA A 316 77.83 -41.22 -4.17
CA ALA A 316 76.51 -41.79 -3.92
C ALA A 316 75.68 -40.97 -2.93
N GLN A 317 76.31 -40.17 -2.07
CA GLN A 317 75.62 -39.23 -1.19
C GLN A 317 75.15 -37.99 -1.96
N VAL A 318 76.01 -37.38 -2.78
CA VAL A 318 75.66 -36.19 -3.57
C VAL A 318 74.52 -36.48 -4.56
N ASN A 319 74.52 -37.66 -5.19
CA ASN A 319 73.45 -38.04 -6.12
C ASN A 319 72.08 -38.17 -5.43
N ARG A 320 72.05 -38.65 -4.18
CA ARG A 320 70.81 -38.68 -3.38
C ARG A 320 70.34 -37.28 -3.00
N GLU A 321 71.26 -36.38 -2.66
CA GLU A 321 70.92 -34.98 -2.32
C GLU A 321 70.30 -34.23 -3.52
N LYS A 322 70.74 -34.55 -4.75
CA LYS A 322 70.22 -33.96 -6.00
C LYS A 322 68.81 -34.42 -6.35
N GLU A 323 68.52 -35.72 -6.22
CA GLU A 323 67.17 -36.26 -6.46
C GLU A 323 66.15 -35.61 -5.51
N VAL A 324 66.51 -35.47 -4.24
CA VAL A 324 65.67 -34.79 -3.24
C VAL A 324 65.47 -33.30 -3.58
N ALA A 325 66.49 -32.61 -4.08
CA ALA A 325 66.38 -31.21 -4.48
C ALA A 325 65.51 -31.01 -5.74
N ALA A 326 65.58 -31.92 -6.71
CA ALA A 326 64.76 -31.89 -7.93
C ALA A 326 63.27 -32.11 -7.61
N GLU A 327 62.95 -33.09 -6.77
CA GLU A 327 61.57 -33.33 -6.29
C GLU A 327 61.02 -32.14 -5.49
N ALA A 328 61.86 -31.50 -4.68
CA ALA A 328 61.48 -30.31 -3.93
C ALA A 328 61.12 -29.12 -4.85
N LYS A 329 61.82 -28.96 -5.98
CA LYS A 329 61.54 -27.92 -6.97
C LYS A 329 60.22 -28.15 -7.68
N GLU A 330 59.96 -29.36 -8.17
CA GLU A 330 58.71 -29.68 -8.87
C GLU A 330 57.49 -29.46 -7.98
N ARG A 331 57.60 -29.82 -6.69
CA ARG A 331 56.57 -29.53 -5.69
C ARG A 331 56.35 -28.03 -5.48
N ALA A 332 57.41 -27.22 -5.50
CA ALA A 332 57.29 -25.77 -5.36
C ALA A 332 56.62 -25.11 -6.57
N GLU A 333 56.89 -25.58 -7.79
CA GLU A 333 56.27 -25.06 -9.01
C GLU A 333 54.77 -25.40 -9.08
N GLN A 334 54.38 -26.62 -8.70
CA GLN A 334 52.96 -27.00 -8.57
C GLN A 334 52.22 -26.15 -7.54
N GLN A 335 52.87 -25.85 -6.40
CA GLN A 335 52.30 -24.97 -5.37
C GLN A 335 52.10 -23.54 -5.88
N LEU A 336 53.01 -23.03 -6.72
CA LEU A 336 52.91 -21.69 -7.30
C LEU A 336 51.71 -21.55 -8.25
N GLN A 337 51.48 -22.54 -9.13
CA GLN A 337 50.31 -22.52 -10.02
C GLN A 337 48.99 -22.56 -9.24
N VAL A 338 48.92 -23.39 -8.20
CA VAL A 338 47.74 -23.46 -7.31
C VAL A 338 47.52 -22.13 -6.58
N ALA A 339 48.58 -21.44 -6.16
CA ALA A 339 48.49 -20.14 -5.52
C ALA A 339 47.96 -19.06 -6.48
N GLN A 340 48.42 -19.03 -7.74
CA GLN A 340 47.95 -18.07 -8.75
C GLN A 340 46.46 -18.22 -9.08
N VAL A 341 45.98 -19.44 -9.27
CA VAL A 341 44.54 -19.69 -9.54
C VAL A 341 43.67 -19.30 -8.33
N LYS A 342 44.18 -19.47 -7.10
CA LYS A 342 43.49 -19.01 -5.89
C LYS A 342 43.44 -17.48 -5.81
N LEU A 343 44.50 -16.79 -6.24
CA LEU A 343 44.57 -15.33 -6.30
C LEU A 343 43.52 -14.74 -7.25
N GLU A 344 43.42 -15.27 -8.47
CA GLU A 344 42.45 -14.79 -9.46
C GLU A 344 41.00 -15.02 -9.01
N ARG A 345 40.71 -16.20 -8.42
CA ARG A 345 39.39 -16.50 -7.84
C ARG A 345 39.03 -15.57 -6.70
N ALA A 346 40.00 -15.22 -5.86
CA ALA A 346 39.82 -14.26 -4.77
C ALA A 346 39.52 -12.85 -5.30
N GLN A 347 40.24 -12.40 -6.33
CA GLN A 347 40.01 -11.10 -6.96
C GLN A 347 38.61 -11.01 -7.59
N ALA A 348 38.19 -12.06 -8.31
CA ALA A 348 36.84 -12.13 -8.89
C ALA A 348 35.74 -12.13 -7.81
N ALA A 349 35.93 -12.89 -6.72
CA ALA A 349 34.99 -12.93 -5.59
C ALA A 349 34.80 -11.56 -4.93
N SER A 350 35.84 -10.72 -4.91
CA SER A 350 35.73 -9.35 -4.43
C SER A 350 34.93 -8.46 -5.31
N ILE A 351 35.20 -8.44 -6.61
CA ILE A 351 34.51 -7.56 -7.53
C ILE A 351 33.02 -7.95 -7.59
N ALA A 352 32.70 -9.23 -7.36
CA ALA A 352 31.33 -9.67 -7.16
C ALA A 352 30.72 -9.14 -5.85
N ALA A 353 31.46 -9.19 -4.74
CA ALA A 353 31.00 -8.64 -3.46
C ALA A 353 30.80 -7.12 -3.50
N GLN A 354 31.83 -6.39 -3.95
CA GLN A 354 31.72 -5.35 -4.99
C GLN A 354 30.33 -4.81 -5.33
N ARG A 355 29.85 -5.37 -6.42
CA ARG A 355 28.58 -5.00 -7.03
C ARG A 355 27.41 -5.29 -6.10
N LYS A 356 27.44 -6.39 -5.33
CA LYS A 356 26.35 -6.75 -4.41
C LYS A 356 26.11 -5.71 -3.32
N THR A 357 27.16 -5.09 -2.79
CA THR A 357 26.97 -4.06 -1.76
C THR A 357 26.58 -2.71 -2.37
N GLU A 358 27.06 -2.35 -3.57
CA GLU A 358 26.55 -1.17 -4.30
C GLU A 358 25.06 -1.32 -4.64
N GLU A 359 24.64 -2.53 -5.05
CA GLU A 359 23.24 -2.89 -5.28
C GLU A 359 22.43 -2.77 -3.98
N ALA A 360 22.92 -3.33 -2.87
CA ALA A 360 22.24 -3.24 -1.58
C ALA A 360 22.09 -1.80 -1.07
N GLU A 361 23.09 -0.93 -1.29
CA GLU A 361 22.99 0.49 -0.92
C GLU A 361 22.00 1.24 -1.80
N ARG A 362 21.93 0.91 -3.09
CA ARG A 362 20.94 1.45 -4.00
C ARG A 362 19.53 1.07 -3.55
N GLU A 363 19.32 -0.20 -3.20
CA GLU A 363 18.04 -0.69 -2.67
C GLU A 363 17.67 -0.02 -1.36
N LEU A 364 18.62 0.17 -0.44
CA LEU A 364 18.38 0.85 0.84
C LEU A 364 17.96 2.32 0.65
N ARG A 365 18.59 3.04 -0.28
CA ARG A 365 18.20 4.42 -0.62
C ARG A 365 16.79 4.48 -1.20
N ILE A 366 16.44 3.55 -2.10
CA ILE A 366 15.09 3.44 -2.66
C ILE A 366 14.07 3.12 -1.55
N ALA A 367 14.41 2.23 -0.62
CA ALA A 367 13.55 1.87 0.51
C ALA A 367 13.32 3.05 1.47
N ALA A 368 14.36 3.85 1.74
CA ALA A 368 14.24 5.06 2.57
C ALA A 368 13.35 6.11 1.91
N ASP A 369 13.52 6.37 0.61
CA ASP A 369 12.69 7.33 -0.13
C ASP A 369 11.21 6.90 -0.20
N LYS A 370 10.96 5.59 -0.39
CA LYS A 370 9.61 5.01 -0.31
C LYS A 370 9.00 5.18 1.08
N ARG A 371 9.78 4.96 2.15
CA ARG A 371 9.31 5.14 3.54
C ARG A 371 8.86 6.57 3.79
N ASP A 372 9.65 7.56 3.39
CA ASP A 372 9.31 8.98 3.59
C ASP A 372 8.04 9.37 2.82
N THR A 373 7.90 8.85 1.60
CA THR A 373 6.69 9.06 0.77
C THR A 373 5.44 8.46 1.44
N ILE A 374 5.54 7.25 2.00
CA ILE A 374 4.44 6.59 2.73
C ILE A 374 4.06 7.37 3.99
N LEU A 375 5.05 7.89 4.74
CA LEU A 375 4.78 8.68 5.94
C LEU A 375 4.04 9.99 5.62
N ALA A 376 4.45 10.67 4.54
CA ALA A 376 3.76 11.87 4.06
C ALA A 376 2.33 11.56 3.60
N ALA A 377 2.14 10.47 2.83
CA ALA A 377 0.81 10.02 2.41
C ALA A 377 -0.10 9.69 3.59
N ASN A 378 0.40 8.95 4.59
CA ASN A 378 -0.35 8.63 5.81
C ASN A 378 -0.75 9.87 6.62
N SER A 379 0.07 10.93 6.60
CA SER A 379 -0.31 12.21 7.21
C SER A 379 -1.47 12.84 6.46
N LEU A 380 -1.39 12.90 5.12
CA LEU A 380 -2.44 13.45 4.27
C LEU A 380 -3.75 12.66 4.39
N GLU A 381 -3.69 11.34 4.55
CA GLU A 381 -4.87 10.51 4.84
C GLU A 381 -5.62 11.00 6.07
N LYS A 382 -4.90 11.20 7.18
CA LYS A 382 -5.48 11.72 8.44
C LYS A 382 -6.07 13.11 8.26
N ASP A 383 -5.37 13.97 7.52
CA ASP A 383 -5.81 15.34 7.26
C ASP A 383 -7.06 15.38 6.38
N GLY A 384 -7.19 14.48 5.40
CA GLY A 384 -8.40 14.33 4.59
C GLY A 384 -9.62 13.96 5.43
N VAL A 385 -9.48 12.94 6.29
CA VAL A 385 -10.55 12.53 7.23
C VAL A 385 -10.89 13.67 8.20
N ALA A 386 -9.90 14.38 8.72
CA ALA A 386 -10.11 15.52 9.61
C ALA A 386 -10.85 16.67 8.93
N ALA A 387 -10.53 16.96 7.66
CA ALA A 387 -11.22 17.99 6.87
C ALA A 387 -12.70 17.64 6.68
N LEU A 388 -13.02 16.39 6.37
CA LEU A 388 -14.40 15.92 6.23
C LEU A 388 -15.18 16.02 7.55
N LYS A 389 -14.57 15.59 8.67
CA LYS A 389 -15.19 15.76 10.01
C LYS A 389 -15.43 17.23 10.34
N ARG A 390 -14.47 18.10 10.03
CA ARG A 390 -14.58 19.55 10.28
C ARG A 390 -15.65 20.19 9.41
N PHE A 391 -15.86 19.72 8.18
CA PHE A 391 -16.90 20.24 7.30
C PHE A 391 -18.32 20.10 7.88
N ASN A 392 -18.57 19.03 8.65
CA ASN A 392 -19.85 18.83 9.33
C ASN A 392 -20.14 19.88 10.42
N LEU A 393 -19.09 20.51 10.98
CA LEU A 393 -19.20 21.54 12.03
C LEU A 393 -19.06 22.95 11.45
N GLU A 394 -18.04 23.15 10.61
CA GLU A 394 -17.64 24.43 10.03
C GLU A 394 -17.39 24.28 8.52
N GLN A 395 -18.45 24.43 7.72
CA GLN A 395 -18.43 24.10 6.29
C GLN A 395 -17.31 24.80 5.50
N LEU A 396 -17.19 26.13 5.62
CA LEU A 396 -16.14 26.87 4.91
C LEU A 396 -14.74 26.43 5.35
N ARG A 397 -14.56 26.15 6.65
CA ARG A 397 -13.25 25.73 7.19
C ARG A 397 -12.89 24.32 6.73
N GLY A 398 -13.85 23.39 6.77
CA GLY A 398 -13.68 22.05 6.24
C GLY A 398 -13.30 22.04 4.76
N LEU A 399 -13.94 22.87 3.93
CA LEU A 399 -13.58 23.00 2.52
C LEU A 399 -12.18 23.59 2.32
N LEU A 400 -11.80 24.64 3.07
CA LEU A 400 -10.46 25.22 3.00
C LEU A 400 -9.38 24.21 3.40
N ASP A 401 -9.64 23.40 4.43
CA ASP A 401 -8.70 22.37 4.87
C ASP A 401 -8.62 21.23 3.83
N ALA A 402 -9.73 20.78 3.25
CA ALA A 402 -9.73 19.79 2.18
C ALA A 402 -8.98 20.27 0.92
N MET A 403 -9.17 21.53 0.54
CA MET A 403 -8.41 22.17 -0.55
C MET A 403 -6.90 22.21 -0.25
N ARG A 404 -6.52 22.46 1.01
CA ARG A 404 -5.10 22.48 1.42
C ARG A 404 -4.49 21.10 1.32
N THR A 405 -5.16 20.10 1.87
CA THR A 405 -4.69 18.71 1.84
C THR A 405 -4.59 18.20 0.41
N GLY A 406 -5.55 18.56 -0.45
CA GLY A 406 -5.51 18.25 -1.88
C GLY A 406 -4.33 18.91 -2.61
N ASP A 407 -4.01 20.18 -2.34
CA ASP A 407 -2.85 20.87 -2.94
C ASP A 407 -1.51 20.24 -2.49
N GLN A 408 -1.40 19.87 -1.20
CA GLN A 408 -0.24 19.17 -0.66
C GLN A 408 -0.06 17.79 -1.30
N LEU A 409 -1.15 17.02 -1.47
CA LEU A 409 -1.13 15.74 -2.18
C LEU A 409 -0.68 15.91 -3.63
N GLN A 410 -1.20 16.92 -4.33
CA GLN A 410 -0.80 17.20 -5.71
C GLN A 410 0.72 17.47 -5.83
N SER A 411 1.27 18.23 -4.87
CA SER A 411 2.70 18.53 -4.82
C SER A 411 3.55 17.28 -4.54
N LEU A 412 3.08 16.39 -3.65
CA LEU A 412 3.73 15.10 -3.38
C LEU A 412 3.74 14.22 -4.63
N MET A 413 2.60 14.10 -5.32
CA MET A 413 2.48 13.31 -6.55
C MET A 413 3.42 13.80 -7.66
N LYS A 414 3.57 15.12 -7.82
CA LYS A 414 4.47 15.73 -8.82
C LYS A 414 5.94 15.41 -8.55
N THR A 415 6.33 15.23 -7.29
CA THR A 415 7.74 15.08 -6.89
C THR A 415 8.17 13.63 -6.65
N LYS A 416 7.24 12.76 -6.20
CA LYS A 416 7.53 11.37 -5.80
C LYS A 416 6.81 10.30 -6.62
N GLY A 417 5.93 10.67 -7.55
CA GLY A 417 5.13 9.73 -8.34
C GLY A 417 3.82 9.31 -7.66
N ARG A 418 3.12 8.33 -8.25
CA ARG A 418 1.79 7.88 -7.79
C ARG A 418 1.83 6.72 -6.77
N ASP A 419 3.02 6.20 -6.44
CA ASP A 419 3.16 5.06 -5.53
C ASP A 419 2.97 5.50 -4.08
N GLY A 420 1.91 5.01 -3.42
CA GLY A 420 1.55 5.36 -2.04
C GLY A 420 0.53 6.48 -1.93
N PHE A 421 -0.53 6.42 -2.74
CA PHE A 421 -1.58 7.44 -2.79
C PHE A 421 -2.33 7.60 -1.46
N ALA A 422 -2.67 8.85 -1.11
CA ALA A 422 -3.61 9.14 -0.05
C ALA A 422 -5.01 9.34 -0.67
N ALA A 423 -5.94 8.41 -0.44
CA ALA A 423 -7.29 8.43 -1.00
C ALA A 423 -8.21 9.42 -0.24
N SER A 424 -8.07 9.54 1.08
CA SER A 424 -8.97 10.37 1.89
C SER A 424 -8.96 11.86 1.53
N PRO A 425 -7.84 12.52 1.15
CA PRO A 425 -7.87 13.91 0.69
C PRO A 425 -8.78 14.13 -0.51
N ILE A 426 -8.76 13.20 -1.46
CA ILE A 426 -9.57 13.26 -2.68
C ILE A 426 -11.02 12.95 -2.37
N TYR A 427 -11.26 11.86 -1.63
CA TYR A 427 -12.59 11.50 -1.17
C TYR A 427 -13.23 12.64 -0.36
N ALA A 428 -12.50 13.23 0.58
CA ALA A 428 -12.97 14.35 1.39
C ALA A 428 -13.27 15.58 0.53
N LEU A 429 -12.36 15.96 -0.36
CA LEU A 429 -12.55 17.11 -1.24
C LEU A 429 -13.76 16.90 -2.16
N GLN A 430 -13.88 15.73 -2.78
CA GLN A 430 -15.01 15.36 -3.62
C GLN A 430 -16.32 15.39 -2.85
N THR A 431 -16.40 14.68 -1.72
CA THR A 431 -17.61 14.62 -0.88
C THR A 431 -18.06 16.01 -0.43
N ILE A 432 -17.12 16.85 -0.01
CA ILE A 432 -17.41 18.22 0.41
C ILE A 432 -17.94 19.03 -0.77
N LEU A 433 -17.26 19.00 -1.92
CA LEU A 433 -17.68 19.76 -3.10
C LEU A 433 -19.05 19.30 -3.60
N ASP A 434 -19.31 18.00 -3.65
CA ASP A 434 -20.60 17.44 -4.05
C ASP A 434 -21.70 17.85 -3.05
N THR A 435 -21.42 17.80 -1.75
CA THR A 435 -22.39 18.23 -0.71
C THR A 435 -22.72 19.72 -0.81
N VAL A 436 -21.70 20.53 -1.07
CA VAL A 436 -21.84 21.97 -1.27
C VAL A 436 -22.64 22.24 -2.56
N GLU A 437 -22.29 21.61 -3.67
CA GLU A 437 -22.94 21.79 -4.96
C GLU A 437 -24.41 21.35 -4.91
N ASN A 438 -24.71 20.18 -4.32
CA ASN A 438 -26.07 19.69 -4.12
C ASN A 438 -26.92 20.63 -3.25
N ARG A 439 -26.32 21.33 -2.28
CA ARG A 439 -27.05 22.32 -1.44
C ARG A 439 -27.27 23.66 -2.14
N PHE A 440 -26.32 24.09 -2.97
CA PHE A 440 -26.32 25.43 -3.55
C PHE A 440 -26.78 25.50 -5.01
N GLN A 441 -26.86 24.38 -5.75
CA GLN A 441 -27.25 24.34 -7.16
C GLN A 441 -28.28 23.26 -7.50
N LYS A 442 -29.53 23.74 -7.58
CA LYS A 442 -30.50 23.37 -8.63
C LYS A 442 -30.20 24.10 -9.97
N PHE A 443 -28.96 24.57 -10.18
CA PHE A 443 -28.57 25.43 -11.30
C PHE A 443 -27.26 24.95 -11.96
N HIS A 444 -27.35 24.28 -13.10
CA HIS A 444 -26.37 24.22 -14.20
C HIS A 444 -24.90 23.82 -13.93
N THR A 445 -24.65 22.55 -13.56
CA THR A 445 -23.33 21.91 -13.84
C THR A 445 -23.34 20.41 -14.09
N GLN A 446 -24.40 19.68 -13.72
CA GLN A 446 -24.50 18.25 -14.01
C GLN A 446 -25.29 18.01 -15.30
N MET A 447 -24.79 17.08 -16.14
CA MET A 447 -25.52 16.60 -17.31
C MET A 447 -26.89 16.06 -16.84
N PRO A 448 -28.01 16.39 -17.52
CA PRO A 448 -29.29 15.84 -17.13
C PRO A 448 -29.28 14.30 -17.17
N PRO A 449 -30.02 13.62 -16.28
CA PRO A 449 -30.17 12.18 -16.34
C PRO A 449 -30.74 11.76 -17.71
N LEU A 450 -30.20 10.67 -18.26
CA LEU A 450 -30.67 10.04 -19.48
C LEU A 450 -31.91 9.20 -19.13
N ALA A 451 -33.09 9.79 -19.29
CA ALA A 451 -34.34 9.23 -18.77
C ALA A 451 -35.06 8.33 -19.79
N HIS A 452 -35.63 7.24 -19.28
CA HIS A 452 -36.54 6.34 -19.97
C HIS A 452 -37.93 6.34 -19.31
N GLU A 453 -38.90 5.66 -19.93
CA GLU A 453 -40.26 5.52 -19.36
C GLU A 453 -40.33 4.42 -18.28
N ASP A 454 -39.35 3.51 -18.29
CA ASP A 454 -39.17 2.42 -17.33
C ASP A 454 -37.67 2.20 -17.03
N SER A 455 -37.38 1.20 -16.19
CA SER A 455 -36.07 0.85 -15.66
C SER A 455 -35.01 0.78 -16.76
N VAL A 456 -33.83 1.36 -16.51
CA VAL A 456 -32.67 1.26 -17.40
C VAL A 456 -31.82 0.09 -16.93
N ILE A 457 -31.64 -0.90 -17.80
CA ILE A 457 -30.97 -2.16 -17.47
C ILE A 457 -29.47 -2.06 -17.75
N ALA A 458 -29.10 -1.47 -18.88
CA ALA A 458 -27.72 -1.32 -19.31
C ALA A 458 -27.47 0.08 -19.90
N ALA A 459 -26.24 0.55 -19.74
CA ALA A 459 -25.76 1.76 -20.39
C ALA A 459 -24.28 1.62 -20.73
N GLU A 460 -23.89 1.97 -21.95
CA GLU A 460 -22.53 1.82 -22.46
C GLU A 460 -22.08 3.01 -23.30
N PHE A 461 -20.81 3.39 -23.19
CA PHE A 461 -20.19 4.38 -24.07
C PHE A 461 -19.83 3.78 -25.44
N SER A 462 -19.93 4.59 -26.49
CA SER A 462 -19.31 4.26 -27.77
C SER A 462 -17.78 4.16 -27.65
N PRO A 463 -17.09 3.43 -28.55
CA PRO A 463 -15.62 3.28 -28.50
C PRO A 463 -14.83 4.59 -28.54
N ASP A 464 -15.40 5.65 -29.13
CA ASP A 464 -14.83 7.01 -29.15
C ASP A 464 -15.21 7.87 -27.93
N GLY A 465 -16.06 7.35 -27.03
CA GLY A 465 -16.58 8.03 -25.85
C GLY A 465 -17.54 9.20 -26.13
N GLN A 466 -17.96 9.42 -27.37
CA GLN A 466 -18.79 10.57 -27.74
C GLN A 466 -20.28 10.32 -27.59
N ARG A 467 -20.71 9.05 -27.62
CA ARG A 467 -22.10 8.65 -27.49
C ARG A 467 -22.29 7.64 -26.37
N ILE A 468 -23.53 7.49 -25.93
CA ILE A 468 -23.95 6.46 -24.97
C ILE A 468 -25.14 5.73 -25.58
N VAL A 469 -25.21 4.42 -25.41
CA VAL A 469 -26.41 3.62 -25.68
C VAL A 469 -26.99 3.16 -24.36
N THR A 470 -28.30 3.24 -24.19
CA THR A 470 -29.03 2.72 -23.03
C THR A 470 -30.06 1.69 -23.49
N ALA A 471 -30.28 0.66 -22.68
CA ALA A 471 -31.31 -0.37 -22.86
C ALA A 471 -32.32 -0.30 -21.71
N SER A 472 -33.61 -0.37 -22.01
CA SER A 472 -34.67 -0.21 -21.02
C SER A 472 -35.80 -1.21 -21.16
N VAL A 473 -36.47 -1.45 -20.04
CA VAL A 473 -37.74 -2.17 -19.91
C VAL A 473 -38.87 -1.46 -20.68
N ASP A 474 -38.70 -0.21 -21.10
CA ASP A 474 -39.66 0.51 -21.96
C ASP A 474 -39.68 0.05 -23.44
N ASN A 475 -39.15 -1.15 -23.71
CA ASN A 475 -39.00 -1.79 -25.01
C ASN A 475 -38.09 -1.02 -26.00
N THR A 476 -37.33 -0.03 -25.52
CA THR A 476 -36.48 0.80 -26.37
C THR A 476 -35.04 0.79 -25.92
N ALA A 477 -34.14 0.94 -26.90
CA ALA A 477 -32.81 1.43 -26.66
C ALA A 477 -32.68 2.86 -27.16
N ARG A 478 -31.86 3.69 -26.53
CA ARG A 478 -31.66 5.09 -26.93
C ARG A 478 -30.18 5.41 -27.06
N VAL A 479 -29.86 6.25 -28.03
CA VAL A 479 -28.50 6.76 -28.27
C VAL A 479 -28.46 8.21 -27.85
N TRP A 480 -27.47 8.58 -27.05
CA TRP A 480 -27.32 9.89 -26.45
C TRP A 480 -25.99 10.51 -26.80
N ASP A 481 -25.94 11.83 -26.89
CA ASP A 481 -24.68 12.58 -26.91
C ASP A 481 -24.10 12.60 -25.49
N ALA A 482 -22.88 12.05 -25.34
CA ALA A 482 -22.28 11.82 -24.02
C ALA A 482 -21.84 13.11 -23.31
N LYS A 483 -21.85 14.25 -24.00
CA LYS A 483 -21.42 15.55 -23.45
C LYS A 483 -22.61 16.41 -23.05
N THR A 484 -23.69 16.37 -23.82
CA THR A 484 -24.86 17.23 -23.66
C THR A 484 -26.04 16.50 -23.02
N GLY A 485 -26.05 15.17 -23.07
CA GLY A 485 -27.19 14.34 -22.64
C GLY A 485 -28.39 14.40 -23.60
N GLN A 486 -28.22 14.95 -24.80
CA GLN A 486 -29.29 15.01 -25.79
C GLN A 486 -29.51 13.64 -26.45
N GLU A 487 -30.76 13.26 -26.62
CA GLU A 487 -31.14 12.06 -27.38
C GLU A 487 -30.82 12.28 -28.86
N ILE A 488 -29.96 11.41 -29.41
CA ILE A 488 -29.58 11.39 -30.83
C ILE A 488 -30.57 10.52 -31.61
N ALA A 489 -30.91 9.35 -31.08
CA ALA A 489 -31.78 8.40 -31.73
C ALA A 489 -32.52 7.50 -30.73
N LYS A 490 -33.78 7.18 -31.02
CA LYS A 490 -34.59 6.19 -30.31
C LYS A 490 -34.74 4.93 -31.16
N LEU A 491 -34.15 3.83 -30.72
CA LEU A 491 -34.17 2.52 -31.39
C LEU A 491 -35.48 1.80 -31.00
N SER A 492 -36.52 2.02 -31.80
CA SER A 492 -37.86 1.46 -31.58
C SER A 492 -38.13 0.32 -32.54
N GLY A 493 -38.62 -0.81 -32.03
CA GLY A 493 -38.99 -1.95 -32.87
C GLY A 493 -39.18 -3.25 -32.10
N HIS A 494 -38.53 -3.39 -30.94
CA HIS A 494 -38.76 -4.52 -30.04
C HIS A 494 -40.17 -4.50 -29.44
N GLU A 495 -40.72 -5.68 -29.22
CA GLU A 495 -42.09 -5.87 -28.71
C GLU A 495 -42.14 -6.09 -27.19
N ASP A 496 -40.98 -6.29 -26.57
CA ASP A 496 -40.79 -6.48 -25.13
C ASP A 496 -39.45 -5.83 -24.69
N SER A 497 -39.15 -5.93 -23.41
CA SER A 497 -38.04 -5.29 -22.70
C SER A 497 -36.72 -5.47 -23.44
N VAL A 498 -35.98 -4.37 -23.62
CA VAL A 498 -34.61 -4.40 -24.14
C VAL A 498 -33.66 -4.43 -22.96
N ILE A 499 -32.90 -5.50 -22.87
CA ILE A 499 -32.11 -5.84 -21.68
C ILE A 499 -30.61 -5.61 -21.89
N ALA A 500 -30.15 -5.59 -23.14
CA ALA A 500 -28.77 -5.29 -23.49
C ALA A 500 -28.74 -4.47 -24.78
N ALA A 501 -27.81 -3.52 -24.83
CA ALA A 501 -27.49 -2.75 -26.02
C ALA A 501 -25.99 -2.44 -26.02
N GLU A 502 -25.31 -2.77 -27.12
CA GLU A 502 -23.85 -2.64 -27.25
C GLU A 502 -23.48 -2.01 -28.59
N PHE A 503 -22.46 -1.16 -28.61
CA PHE A 503 -21.88 -0.63 -29.86
C PHE A 503 -20.96 -1.66 -30.52
N SER A 504 -20.93 -1.69 -31.85
CA SER A 504 -19.85 -2.38 -32.55
C SER A 504 -18.50 -1.73 -32.23
N PRO A 505 -17.38 -2.49 -32.24
CA PRO A 505 -16.04 -1.95 -32.01
C PRO A 505 -15.64 -0.78 -32.94
N ASP A 506 -16.19 -0.73 -34.16
CA ASP A 506 -16.02 0.39 -35.11
C ASP A 506 -16.92 1.62 -34.82
N GLY A 507 -17.82 1.51 -33.83
CA GLY A 507 -18.78 2.53 -33.41
C GLY A 507 -19.90 2.83 -34.43
N GLN A 508 -20.00 2.09 -35.53
CA GLN A 508 -20.96 2.38 -36.61
C GLN A 508 -22.33 1.73 -36.40
N ARG A 509 -22.40 0.64 -35.63
CA ARG A 509 -23.63 -0.11 -35.40
C ARG A 509 -23.88 -0.34 -33.92
N ILE A 510 -25.12 -0.67 -33.60
CA ILE A 510 -25.56 -1.09 -32.27
C ILE A 510 -26.26 -2.43 -32.42
N VAL A 511 -26.07 -3.33 -31.46
CA VAL A 511 -26.87 -4.55 -31.33
C VAL A 511 -27.69 -4.45 -30.06
N THR A 512 -28.97 -4.82 -30.13
CA THR A 512 -29.88 -4.90 -28.98
C THR A 512 -30.37 -6.32 -28.80
N ALA A 513 -30.53 -6.76 -27.56
CA ALA A 513 -31.15 -8.03 -27.19
C ALA A 513 -32.43 -7.79 -26.38
N SER A 514 -33.46 -8.59 -26.64
CA SER A 514 -34.78 -8.40 -26.02
C SER A 514 -35.42 -9.72 -25.60
N VAL A 515 -36.33 -9.57 -24.63
CA VAL A 515 -37.27 -10.61 -24.17
C VAL A 515 -38.24 -11.02 -25.30
N ASP A 516 -38.35 -10.25 -26.39
CA ASP A 516 -39.17 -10.58 -27.57
C ASP A 516 -38.61 -11.71 -28.46
N ASN A 517 -37.64 -12.48 -27.94
CA ASN A 517 -36.92 -13.56 -28.61
C ASN A 517 -36.04 -13.10 -29.79
N THR A 518 -35.80 -11.80 -29.95
CA THR A 518 -35.00 -11.27 -31.05
C THR A 518 -33.83 -10.43 -30.58
N ALA A 519 -32.80 -10.39 -31.42
CA ALA A 519 -31.79 -9.35 -31.38
C ALA A 519 -31.92 -8.49 -32.64
N ARG A 520 -31.57 -7.20 -32.56
CA ARG A 520 -31.64 -6.27 -33.71
C ARG A 520 -30.35 -5.51 -33.86
N VAL A 521 -29.99 -5.24 -35.10
CA VAL A 521 -28.81 -4.46 -35.48
C VAL A 521 -29.27 -3.12 -36.03
N TRP A 522 -28.68 -2.04 -35.55
CA TRP A 522 -29.06 -0.68 -35.86
C TRP A 522 -27.86 0.10 -36.38
N ASP A 523 -28.13 1.09 -37.23
CA ASP A 523 -27.15 2.12 -37.57
C ASP A 523 -27.03 3.10 -36.39
N ALA A 524 -25.83 3.24 -35.85
CA ALA A 524 -25.60 3.98 -34.61
C ALA A 524 -25.80 5.50 -34.76
N LYS A 525 -25.82 6.02 -35.99
CA LYS A 525 -25.94 7.46 -36.27
C LYS A 525 -27.37 7.87 -36.57
N THR A 526 -28.09 7.04 -37.33
CA THR A 526 -29.45 7.31 -37.80
C THR A 526 -30.52 6.64 -36.95
N GLY A 527 -30.16 5.61 -36.19
CA GLY A 527 -31.08 4.78 -35.42
C GLY A 527 -31.95 3.85 -36.27
N GLN A 528 -31.66 3.70 -37.56
CA GLN A 528 -32.42 2.81 -38.45
C GLN A 528 -32.04 1.36 -38.21
N GLU A 529 -33.03 0.47 -38.23
CA GLU A 529 -32.81 -0.98 -38.19
C GLU A 529 -32.12 -1.44 -39.49
N ILE A 530 -30.99 -2.11 -39.34
CA ILE A 530 -30.22 -2.74 -40.43
C ILE A 530 -30.67 -4.19 -40.61
N ALA A 531 -30.84 -4.92 -39.51
CA ALA A 531 -31.21 -6.33 -39.54
C ALA A 531 -31.93 -6.77 -38.26
N LYS A 532 -32.90 -7.68 -38.43
CA LYS A 532 -33.57 -8.41 -37.34
C LYS A 532 -33.05 -9.84 -37.27
N LEU A 533 -32.40 -10.20 -36.18
CA LEU A 533 -31.85 -11.53 -35.91
C LEU A 533 -32.96 -12.39 -35.29
N SER A 534 -33.70 -13.10 -36.15
CA SER A 534 -34.83 -13.95 -35.75
C SER A 534 -34.45 -15.42 -35.84
N GLY A 535 -34.73 -16.19 -34.79
CA GLY A 535 -34.48 -17.64 -34.80
C GLY A 535 -34.48 -18.28 -33.41
N HIS A 536 -34.22 -17.52 -32.36
CA HIS A 536 -34.37 -17.99 -30.98
C HIS A 536 -35.84 -18.27 -30.64
N GLU A 537 -36.05 -19.29 -29.81
CA GLU A 537 -37.40 -19.76 -29.42
C GLU A 537 -37.87 -19.17 -28.07
N ASP A 538 -36.97 -18.47 -27.37
CA ASP A 538 -37.20 -17.82 -26.09
C ASP A 538 -36.31 -16.57 -25.98
N SER A 539 -36.43 -15.85 -24.88
CA SER A 539 -35.81 -14.55 -24.60
C SER A 539 -34.33 -14.53 -24.95
N VAL A 540 -33.89 -13.50 -25.68
CA VAL A 540 -32.47 -13.30 -25.98
C VAL A 540 -31.88 -12.45 -24.87
N ILE A 541 -31.00 -13.05 -24.07
CA ILE A 541 -30.50 -12.43 -22.83
C ILE A 541 -29.19 -11.64 -22.98
N ALA A 542 -28.44 -11.90 -24.04
CA ALA A 542 -27.25 -11.13 -24.39
C ALA A 542 -27.04 -11.13 -25.91
N ALA A 543 -26.46 -10.04 -26.42
CA ALA A 543 -25.98 -9.96 -27.79
C ALA A 543 -24.70 -9.10 -27.82
N GLN A 544 -23.63 -9.62 -28.44
CA GLN A 544 -22.33 -8.92 -28.52
C GLN A 544 -21.75 -9.01 -29.93
N PHE A 545 -21.01 -7.98 -30.34
CA PHE A 545 -20.25 -8.03 -31.59
C PHE A 545 -18.93 -8.81 -31.42
N SER A 546 -18.45 -9.41 -32.49
CA SER A 546 -17.05 -9.84 -32.57
C SER A 546 -16.12 -8.62 -32.61
N PRO A 547 -14.88 -8.72 -32.08
CA PRO A 547 -13.90 -7.63 -32.13
C PRO A 547 -13.63 -7.06 -33.54
N ASP A 548 -13.75 -7.87 -34.59
CA ASP A 548 -13.65 -7.44 -36.00
C ASP A 548 -14.93 -6.76 -36.56
N SER A 549 -15.96 -6.59 -35.72
CA SER A 549 -17.30 -6.08 -36.05
C SER A 549 -18.06 -6.85 -37.12
N GLN A 550 -17.60 -8.03 -37.58
CA GLN A 550 -18.23 -8.75 -38.69
C GLN A 550 -19.34 -9.69 -38.26
N ARG A 551 -19.32 -10.17 -37.02
CA ARG A 551 -20.28 -11.15 -36.50
C ARG A 551 -20.90 -10.68 -35.20
N ILE A 552 -22.03 -11.28 -34.86
CA ILE A 552 -22.72 -11.10 -33.58
C ILE A 552 -22.91 -12.49 -32.97
N VAL A 553 -22.77 -12.58 -31.65
CA VAL A 553 -23.17 -13.76 -30.88
C VAL A 553 -24.33 -13.38 -29.98
N THR A 554 -25.38 -14.20 -29.97
CA THR A 554 -26.54 -14.06 -29.07
C THR A 554 -26.62 -15.24 -28.12
N ALA A 555 -27.07 -14.99 -26.89
CA ALA A 555 -27.33 -16.01 -25.87
C ALA A 555 -28.82 -15.97 -25.49
N SER A 556 -29.44 -17.13 -25.28
CA SER A 556 -30.89 -17.19 -25.05
C SER A 556 -31.27 -18.21 -23.97
N VAL A 557 -32.45 -17.98 -23.38
CA VAL A 557 -33.18 -18.92 -22.52
C VAL A 557 -33.56 -20.20 -23.28
N ASP A 558 -33.56 -20.18 -24.61
CA ASP A 558 -33.79 -21.36 -25.46
C ASP A 558 -32.67 -22.41 -25.43
N LYS A 559 -31.71 -22.24 -24.50
CA LYS A 559 -30.56 -23.13 -24.25
C LYS A 559 -29.51 -23.10 -25.35
N THR A 560 -29.60 -22.16 -26.28
CA THR A 560 -28.66 -22.04 -27.39
C THR A 560 -28.01 -20.66 -27.42
N ALA A 561 -26.80 -20.63 -27.99
CA ALA A 561 -26.21 -19.41 -28.48
C ALA A 561 -26.17 -19.47 -30.01
N ARG A 562 -26.28 -18.33 -30.69
CA ARG A 562 -26.26 -18.26 -32.16
C ARG A 562 -25.27 -17.22 -32.63
N VAL A 563 -24.61 -17.52 -33.75
CA VAL A 563 -23.66 -16.63 -34.42
C VAL A 563 -24.30 -16.11 -35.68
N TRP A 564 -24.22 -14.81 -35.90
CA TRP A 564 -24.87 -14.11 -37.00
C TRP A 564 -23.86 -13.29 -37.79
N ASP A 565 -24.12 -13.11 -39.08
CA ASP A 565 -23.43 -12.11 -39.88
C ASP A 565 -24.00 -10.72 -39.54
N ALA A 566 -23.14 -9.83 -39.06
CA ALA A 566 -23.56 -8.54 -38.52
C ALA A 566 -24.11 -7.57 -39.58
N LYS A 567 -23.88 -7.83 -40.87
CA LYS A 567 -24.30 -6.96 -41.97
C LYS A 567 -25.61 -7.42 -42.59
N THR A 568 -25.77 -8.73 -42.76
CA THR A 568 -26.91 -9.34 -43.43
C THR A 568 -27.97 -9.84 -42.45
N GLY A 569 -27.59 -10.07 -41.19
CA GLY A 569 -28.43 -10.68 -40.17
C GLY A 569 -28.68 -12.18 -40.35
N GLN A 570 -27.94 -12.83 -41.25
CA GLN A 570 -28.08 -14.26 -41.48
C GLN A 570 -27.40 -15.07 -40.37
N GLU A 571 -28.04 -16.15 -39.93
CA GLU A 571 -27.44 -17.11 -39.01
C GLU A 571 -26.28 -17.84 -39.68
N ILE A 572 -25.11 -17.79 -39.06
CA ILE A 572 -23.88 -18.49 -39.48
C ILE A 572 -23.80 -19.85 -38.80
N ALA A 573 -24.08 -19.90 -37.50
CA ALA A 573 -23.98 -21.14 -36.71
C ALA A 573 -24.91 -21.11 -35.49
N LYS A 574 -25.47 -22.29 -35.16
CA LYS A 574 -26.21 -22.54 -33.92
C LYS A 574 -25.35 -23.37 -32.96
N LEU A 575 -24.98 -22.79 -31.84
CA LEU A 575 -24.19 -23.42 -30.78
C LEU A 575 -25.13 -24.20 -29.85
N SER A 576 -25.30 -25.49 -30.16
CA SER A 576 -26.20 -26.39 -29.42
C SER A 576 -25.39 -27.35 -28.57
N GLY A 577 -25.76 -27.50 -27.29
CA GLY A 577 -25.12 -28.45 -26.39
C GLY A 577 -25.43 -28.22 -24.91
N HIS A 578 -25.79 -27.00 -24.52
CA HIS A 578 -26.24 -26.70 -23.16
C HIS A 578 -27.59 -27.33 -22.84
N GLU A 579 -27.78 -27.71 -21.58
CA GLU A 579 -29.00 -28.40 -21.10
C GLU A 579 -30.00 -27.46 -20.41
N SER A 580 -29.56 -26.23 -20.12
CA SER A 580 -30.35 -25.15 -19.51
C SER A 580 -30.03 -23.80 -20.17
N ASN A 581 -30.59 -22.71 -19.65
CA ASN A 581 -30.48 -21.35 -20.19
C ASN A 581 -29.01 -20.95 -20.42
N VAL A 582 -28.73 -20.22 -21.50
CA VAL A 582 -27.39 -19.67 -21.78
C VAL A 582 -27.36 -18.21 -21.36
N ASN A 583 -26.73 -17.93 -20.22
CA ASN A 583 -26.71 -16.63 -19.55
C ASN A 583 -25.82 -15.59 -20.23
N ALA A 584 -24.71 -16.04 -20.82
CA ALA A 584 -23.77 -15.16 -21.50
C ALA A 584 -23.13 -15.87 -22.69
N ALA A 585 -22.81 -15.09 -23.73
CA ALA A 585 -21.99 -15.53 -24.84
C ALA A 585 -21.07 -14.38 -25.29
N GLN A 586 -19.78 -14.67 -25.47
CA GLN A 586 -18.78 -13.66 -25.81
C GLN A 586 -17.71 -14.23 -26.75
N PHE A 587 -17.26 -13.42 -27.70
CA PHE A 587 -16.10 -13.74 -28.56
C PHE A 587 -14.77 -13.58 -27.81
N SER A 588 -13.79 -14.41 -28.16
CA SER A 588 -12.39 -14.14 -27.81
C SER A 588 -11.88 -12.86 -28.50
N PRO A 589 -10.92 -12.13 -27.91
CA PRO A 589 -10.31 -10.95 -28.53
C PRO A 589 -9.75 -11.18 -29.95
N ASP A 590 -9.28 -12.39 -30.27
CA ASP A 590 -8.83 -12.80 -31.60
C ASP A 590 -9.99 -13.14 -32.60
N SER A 591 -11.24 -13.04 -32.15
CA SER A 591 -12.48 -13.39 -32.87
C SER A 591 -12.58 -14.86 -33.32
N GLN A 592 -11.68 -15.75 -32.88
CA GLN A 592 -11.66 -17.15 -33.35
C GLN A 592 -12.55 -18.08 -32.53
N ARG A 593 -12.82 -17.75 -31.28
CA ARG A 593 -13.57 -18.59 -30.35
C ARG A 593 -14.72 -17.83 -29.71
N ILE A 594 -15.68 -18.58 -29.18
CA ILE A 594 -16.78 -18.08 -28.38
C ILE A 594 -16.78 -18.84 -27.06
N VAL A 595 -17.05 -18.15 -25.95
CA VAL A 595 -17.35 -18.78 -24.67
C VAL A 595 -18.81 -18.54 -24.33
N THR A 596 -19.49 -19.58 -23.86
CA THR A 596 -20.87 -19.51 -23.35
C THR A 596 -20.91 -19.92 -21.88
N ALA A 597 -21.73 -19.28 -21.08
CA ALA A 597 -22.02 -19.63 -19.69
C ALA A 597 -23.49 -20.04 -19.55
N SER A 598 -23.78 -21.07 -18.78
CA SER A 598 -25.14 -21.61 -18.67
C SER A 598 -25.53 -21.98 -17.24
N GLU A 599 -26.85 -22.03 -17.02
CA GLU A 599 -27.46 -22.61 -15.83
C GLU A 599 -27.31 -24.14 -15.74
N ASP A 600 -26.69 -24.80 -16.73
CA ASP A 600 -26.34 -26.24 -16.65
C ASP A 600 -25.03 -26.52 -15.90
N ASP A 601 -24.62 -25.58 -15.04
CA ASP A 601 -23.38 -25.58 -14.25
C ASP A 601 -22.08 -25.56 -15.09
N THR A 602 -22.19 -25.38 -16.42
CA THR A 602 -21.02 -25.41 -17.31
C THR A 602 -20.83 -24.14 -18.11
N ALA A 603 -19.58 -23.90 -18.48
CA ALA A 603 -19.24 -23.01 -19.58
C ALA A 603 -18.66 -23.83 -20.73
N ARG A 604 -18.88 -23.38 -21.98
CA ARG A 604 -18.38 -24.10 -23.17
C ARG A 604 -17.64 -23.15 -24.08
N VAL A 605 -16.60 -23.67 -24.73
CA VAL A 605 -15.78 -22.96 -25.70
C VAL A 605 -16.07 -23.53 -27.08
N TRP A 606 -16.32 -22.65 -28.04
CA TRP A 606 -16.74 -22.99 -29.39
C TRP A 606 -15.79 -22.38 -30.41
N ASP A 607 -15.63 -23.04 -31.55
CA ASP A 607 -15.02 -22.44 -32.72
C ASP A 607 -16.02 -21.48 -33.37
N ALA A 608 -15.65 -20.20 -33.47
CA ALA A 608 -16.56 -19.14 -33.88
C ALA A 608 -17.00 -19.23 -35.36
N LYS A 609 -16.27 -20.01 -36.18
CA LYS A 609 -16.52 -20.14 -37.62
C LYS A 609 -17.38 -21.37 -37.93
N THR A 610 -17.09 -22.48 -37.28
CA THR A 610 -17.75 -23.78 -37.52
C THR A 610 -18.90 -24.05 -36.55
N GLY A 611 -18.92 -23.37 -35.41
CA GLY A 611 -19.87 -23.61 -34.33
C GLY A 611 -19.64 -24.91 -33.56
N GLN A 612 -18.50 -25.58 -33.77
CA GLN A 612 -18.17 -26.81 -33.07
C GLN A 612 -17.66 -26.53 -31.65
N GLU A 613 -18.03 -27.38 -30.71
CA GLU A 613 -17.51 -27.33 -29.35
C GLU A 613 -16.02 -27.74 -29.34
N ILE A 614 -15.18 -26.87 -28.78
CA ILE A 614 -13.74 -27.09 -28.59
C ILE A 614 -13.49 -27.69 -27.20
N ALA A 615 -14.13 -27.16 -26.17
CA ALA A 615 -13.93 -27.59 -24.79
C ALA A 615 -15.16 -27.34 -23.92
N LYS A 616 -15.43 -28.24 -22.98
CA LYS A 616 -16.43 -28.10 -21.92
C LYS A 616 -15.74 -27.82 -20.59
N LEU A 617 -15.99 -26.66 -20.01
CA LEU A 617 -15.46 -26.21 -18.73
C LEU A 617 -16.38 -26.74 -17.61
N SER A 618 -16.04 -27.90 -17.06
CA SER A 618 -16.82 -28.58 -16.02
C SER A 618 -16.10 -28.47 -14.68
N GLY A 619 -16.82 -28.08 -13.62
CA GLY A 619 -16.28 -28.02 -12.27
C GLY A 619 -17.07 -27.15 -11.31
N HIS A 620 -17.84 -26.19 -11.81
CA HIS A 620 -18.82 -25.46 -10.99
C HIS A 620 -19.92 -26.39 -10.48
N GLU A 621 -20.47 -26.06 -9.31
CA GLU A 621 -21.48 -26.85 -8.61
C GLU A 621 -22.89 -26.22 -8.68
N SER A 622 -23.01 -25.11 -9.42
CA SER A 622 -24.25 -24.39 -9.66
C SER A 622 -24.10 -23.46 -10.87
N ASN A 623 -25.20 -22.80 -11.25
CA ASN A 623 -25.35 -21.98 -12.45
C ASN A 623 -24.14 -21.08 -12.71
N VAL A 624 -23.65 -21.07 -13.96
CA VAL A 624 -22.60 -20.15 -14.39
C VAL A 624 -23.28 -18.89 -14.97
N ASN A 625 -23.07 -17.76 -14.32
CA ASN A 625 -23.72 -16.49 -14.65
C ASN A 625 -22.96 -15.74 -15.75
N ALA A 626 -21.63 -15.78 -15.72
CA ALA A 626 -20.78 -15.06 -16.66
C ALA A 626 -19.56 -15.88 -17.04
N ALA A 627 -19.08 -15.70 -18.28
CA ALA A 627 -17.81 -16.21 -18.75
C ALA A 627 -17.16 -15.21 -19.71
N GLN A 628 -15.86 -14.96 -19.52
CA GLN A 628 -15.11 -13.99 -20.33
C GLN A 628 -13.68 -14.47 -20.62
N PHE A 629 -13.19 -14.18 -21.82
CA PHE A 629 -11.79 -14.40 -22.18
C PHE A 629 -10.85 -13.34 -21.57
N SER A 630 -9.62 -13.74 -21.28
CA SER A 630 -8.52 -12.81 -21.01
C SER A 630 -8.15 -12.01 -22.28
N PRO A 631 -7.52 -10.83 -22.15
CA PRO A 631 -7.14 -10.00 -23.30
C PRO A 631 -6.21 -10.71 -24.32
N ASP A 632 -5.41 -11.67 -23.87
CA ASP A 632 -4.53 -12.49 -24.72
C ASP A 632 -5.24 -13.72 -25.34
N SER A 633 -6.55 -13.87 -25.11
CA SER A 633 -7.39 -15.00 -25.51
C SER A 633 -6.96 -16.38 -24.95
N GLN A 634 -5.97 -16.45 -24.04
CA GLN A 634 -5.44 -17.74 -23.57
C GLN A 634 -6.19 -18.33 -22.38
N ARG A 635 -6.88 -17.49 -21.60
CA ARG A 635 -7.60 -17.91 -20.40
C ARG A 635 -9.05 -17.48 -20.46
N ILE A 636 -9.87 -18.15 -19.67
CA ILE A 636 -11.28 -17.80 -19.45
C ILE A 636 -11.48 -17.64 -17.96
N VAL A 637 -12.27 -16.66 -17.54
CA VAL A 637 -12.80 -16.56 -16.17
C VAL A 637 -14.30 -16.82 -16.20
N THR A 638 -14.79 -17.61 -15.25
CA THR A 638 -16.21 -17.88 -15.05
C THR A 638 -16.64 -17.42 -13.66
N ALA A 639 -17.89 -16.97 -13.52
CA ALA A 639 -18.53 -16.61 -12.26
C ALA A 639 -19.78 -17.47 -12.05
N SER A 640 -19.98 -18.01 -10.85
CA SER A 640 -21.07 -18.95 -10.57
C SER A 640 -21.82 -18.65 -9.26
N VAL A 641 -23.05 -19.16 -9.22
CA VAL A 641 -23.89 -19.25 -8.02
C VAL A 641 -23.28 -20.16 -6.94
N ASP A 642 -22.28 -20.99 -7.27
CA ASP A 642 -21.54 -21.80 -6.30
C ASP A 642 -20.58 -21.01 -5.38
N ASN A 643 -20.73 -19.68 -5.35
CA ASN A 643 -19.91 -18.71 -4.62
C ASN A 643 -18.45 -18.62 -5.10
N THR A 644 -18.11 -19.19 -6.25
CA THR A 644 -16.74 -19.18 -6.77
C THR A 644 -16.66 -18.54 -8.15
N ALA A 645 -15.49 -18.02 -8.44
CA ALA A 645 -15.05 -17.78 -9.80
C ALA A 645 -13.91 -18.74 -10.14
N ARG A 646 -13.79 -19.15 -11.40
CA ARG A 646 -12.73 -20.09 -11.83
C ARG A 646 -12.03 -19.57 -13.07
N VAL A 647 -10.74 -19.85 -13.14
CA VAL A 647 -9.88 -19.50 -14.27
C VAL A 647 -9.52 -20.77 -15.01
N TRP A 648 -9.67 -20.77 -16.33
CA TRP A 648 -9.51 -21.93 -17.18
C TRP A 648 -8.51 -21.63 -18.30
N ASP A 649 -7.82 -22.66 -18.76
CA ASP A 649 -7.07 -22.62 -20.00
C ASP A 649 -8.06 -22.72 -21.17
N ALA A 650 -8.07 -21.70 -22.04
CA ALA A 650 -9.07 -21.56 -23.08
C ALA A 650 -8.95 -22.59 -24.21
N LYS A 651 -7.82 -23.31 -24.30
CA LYS A 651 -7.55 -24.29 -25.35
C LYS A 651 -7.86 -25.71 -24.90
N THR A 652 -7.46 -26.04 -23.67
CA THR A 652 -7.58 -27.38 -23.09
C THR A 652 -8.85 -27.55 -22.25
N GLY A 653 -9.42 -26.44 -21.78
CA GLY A 653 -10.54 -26.43 -20.85
C GLY A 653 -10.18 -26.84 -19.42
N GLN A 654 -8.90 -26.96 -19.10
CA GLN A 654 -8.46 -27.31 -17.74
C GLN A 654 -8.56 -26.11 -16.80
N GLU A 655 -8.96 -26.38 -15.56
CA GLU A 655 -8.95 -25.38 -14.49
C GLU A 655 -7.50 -25.02 -14.12
N ILE A 656 -7.19 -23.72 -14.17
CA ILE A 656 -5.90 -23.14 -13.77
C ILE A 656 -5.96 -22.73 -12.29
N ALA A 657 -7.05 -22.07 -11.88
CA ALA A 657 -7.21 -21.56 -10.52
C ALA A 657 -8.68 -21.47 -10.11
N LYS A 658 -8.96 -21.74 -8.84
CA LYS A 658 -10.26 -21.54 -8.20
C LYS A 658 -10.20 -20.34 -7.26
N LEU A 659 -10.97 -19.30 -7.55
CA LEU A 659 -11.07 -18.07 -6.78
C LEU A 659 -12.14 -18.25 -5.70
N SER A 660 -11.71 -18.70 -4.52
CA SER A 660 -12.59 -18.98 -3.38
C SER A 660 -12.48 -17.88 -2.32
N GLY A 661 -13.60 -17.42 -1.81
CA GLY A 661 -13.63 -16.45 -0.72
C GLY A 661 -14.96 -15.71 -0.57
N HIS A 662 -15.75 -15.59 -1.65
CA HIS A 662 -17.09 -15.03 -1.57
C HIS A 662 -18.02 -15.91 -0.74
N GLU A 663 -18.95 -15.27 -0.02
CA GLU A 663 -19.89 -15.93 0.90
C GLU A 663 -21.27 -16.16 0.27
N SER A 664 -21.46 -15.68 -0.95
CA SER A 664 -22.70 -15.81 -1.73
C SER A 664 -22.39 -15.72 -3.24
N ASN A 665 -23.42 -15.82 -4.06
CA ASN A 665 -23.33 -15.96 -5.52
C ASN A 665 -22.38 -14.93 -6.13
N VAL A 666 -21.54 -15.37 -7.08
CA VAL A 666 -20.72 -14.46 -7.87
C VAL A 666 -21.48 -14.13 -9.15
N ASN A 667 -21.84 -12.85 -9.30
CA ASN A 667 -22.66 -12.36 -10.40
C ASN A 667 -21.83 -12.08 -11.65
N ALA A 668 -20.62 -11.53 -11.46
CA ALA A 668 -19.74 -11.15 -12.57
C ALA A 668 -18.28 -11.42 -12.21
N ALA A 669 -17.48 -11.71 -13.24
CA ALA A 669 -16.03 -11.78 -13.16
C ALA A 669 -15.40 -11.25 -14.46
N GLN A 670 -14.38 -10.41 -14.33
CA GLN A 670 -13.70 -9.77 -15.47
C GLN A 670 -12.19 -9.66 -15.26
N PHE A 671 -11.42 -9.86 -16.33
CA PHE A 671 -9.98 -9.60 -16.33
C PHE A 671 -9.67 -8.09 -16.38
N SER A 672 -8.56 -7.69 -15.76
CA SER A 672 -7.95 -6.38 -16.01
C SER A 672 -7.46 -6.25 -17.45
N PRO A 673 -7.29 -5.02 -17.99
CA PRO A 673 -6.82 -4.81 -19.37
C PRO A 673 -5.45 -5.44 -19.68
N ASP A 674 -4.59 -5.58 -18.67
CA ASP A 674 -3.29 -6.28 -18.77
C ASP A 674 -3.38 -7.81 -18.60
N GLY A 675 -4.57 -8.34 -18.27
CA GLY A 675 -4.83 -9.76 -18.00
C GLY A 675 -4.20 -10.32 -16.73
N GLN A 676 -3.58 -9.49 -15.89
CA GLN A 676 -2.85 -9.96 -14.70
C GLN A 676 -3.75 -10.12 -13.46
N ARG A 677 -4.88 -9.42 -13.43
CA ARG A 677 -5.83 -9.43 -12.32
C ARG A 677 -7.23 -9.78 -12.79
N ILE A 678 -8.06 -10.21 -11.85
CA ILE A 678 -9.49 -10.47 -12.05
C ILE A 678 -10.25 -9.68 -10.98
N VAL A 679 -11.37 -9.08 -11.35
CA VAL A 679 -12.34 -8.52 -10.40
C VAL A 679 -13.60 -9.38 -10.43
N THR A 680 -14.14 -9.69 -9.25
CA THR A 680 -15.42 -10.40 -9.08
C THR A 680 -16.40 -9.54 -8.30
N ALA A 681 -17.68 -9.63 -8.63
CA ALA A 681 -18.79 -8.98 -7.93
C ALA A 681 -19.75 -10.02 -7.37
N SER A 682 -20.19 -9.87 -6.12
CA SER A 682 -21.00 -10.88 -5.44
C SER A 682 -22.20 -10.30 -4.69
N VAL A 683 -23.20 -11.18 -4.51
CA VAL A 683 -24.36 -11.00 -3.63
C VAL A 683 -23.95 -10.81 -2.17
N ASP A 684 -22.73 -11.24 -1.78
CA ASP A 684 -22.17 -11.05 -0.44
C ASP A 684 -21.81 -9.59 -0.08
N LYS A 685 -22.23 -8.64 -0.93
CA LYS A 685 -22.03 -7.19 -0.80
C LYS A 685 -20.58 -6.75 -1.02
N THR A 686 -19.74 -7.62 -1.56
CA THR A 686 -18.34 -7.33 -1.82
C THR A 686 -17.99 -7.53 -3.28
N ALA A 687 -16.99 -6.78 -3.72
CA ALA A 687 -16.20 -7.13 -4.88
C ALA A 687 -14.80 -7.53 -4.44
N ARG A 688 -14.14 -8.43 -5.17
CA ARG A 688 -12.79 -8.91 -4.83
C ARG A 688 -11.87 -8.84 -6.03
N VAL A 689 -10.61 -8.51 -5.78
CA VAL A 689 -9.55 -8.45 -6.77
C VAL A 689 -8.61 -9.63 -6.54
N TRP A 690 -8.30 -10.36 -7.60
CA TRP A 690 -7.52 -11.58 -7.55
C TRP A 690 -6.32 -11.49 -8.48
N ASP A 691 -5.23 -12.17 -8.13
CA ASP A 691 -4.15 -12.45 -9.07
C ASP A 691 -4.60 -13.55 -10.04
N ALA A 692 -4.60 -13.23 -11.33
CA ALA A 692 -5.18 -14.09 -12.36
C ALA A 692 -4.39 -15.38 -12.62
N LYS A 693 -3.16 -15.49 -12.09
CA LYS A 693 -2.28 -16.64 -12.29
C LYS A 693 -2.29 -17.59 -11.10
N THR A 694 -2.26 -17.03 -9.90
CA THR A 694 -2.17 -17.78 -8.64
C THR A 694 -3.54 -18.01 -8.00
N GLY A 695 -4.53 -17.20 -8.36
CA GLY A 695 -5.86 -17.20 -7.75
C GLY A 695 -5.90 -16.62 -6.33
N GLN A 696 -4.82 -15.99 -5.87
CA GLN A 696 -4.77 -15.36 -4.55
C GLN A 696 -5.55 -14.05 -4.56
N GLU A 697 -6.27 -13.79 -3.46
CA GLU A 697 -6.93 -12.49 -3.24
C GLU A 697 -5.87 -11.41 -3.03
N ILE A 698 -5.95 -10.34 -3.83
CA ILE A 698 -5.13 -9.13 -3.73
C ILE A 698 -5.80 -8.11 -2.83
N ALA A 699 -7.12 -7.91 -3.02
CA ALA A 699 -7.87 -6.90 -2.27
C ALA A 699 -9.36 -7.27 -2.18
N LYS A 700 -9.99 -6.96 -1.04
CA LYS A 700 -11.43 -7.07 -0.81
C LYS A 700 -12.06 -5.68 -0.77
N LEU A 701 -12.91 -5.38 -1.75
CA LEU A 701 -13.64 -4.12 -1.88
C LEU A 701 -14.91 -4.20 -1.03
N SER A 702 -14.82 -3.74 0.22
CA SER A 702 -15.90 -3.76 1.20
C SER A 702 -16.47 -2.36 1.41
N GLY A 703 -17.79 -2.25 1.52
CA GLY A 703 -18.45 -0.97 1.81
C GLY A 703 -19.89 -0.87 1.31
N HIS A 704 -20.25 -1.67 0.30
CA HIS A 704 -21.64 -1.74 -0.17
C HIS A 704 -22.57 -2.34 0.90
N GLU A 705 -23.80 -1.83 0.96
CA GLU A 705 -24.79 -2.24 1.96
C GLU A 705 -25.69 -3.39 1.48
N SER A 706 -25.64 -3.67 0.17
CA SER A 706 -26.41 -4.70 -0.53
C SER A 706 -25.58 -5.34 -1.65
N SER A 707 -26.18 -6.28 -2.38
CA SER A 707 -25.52 -7.07 -3.43
C SER A 707 -24.81 -6.20 -4.48
N VAL A 708 -23.64 -6.66 -4.94
CA VAL A 708 -22.89 -6.02 -6.02
C VAL A 708 -23.20 -6.78 -7.31
N ASN A 709 -23.78 -6.07 -8.28
CA ASN A 709 -24.26 -6.67 -9.53
C ASN A 709 -23.15 -6.71 -10.59
N ALA A 710 -22.33 -5.67 -10.66
CA ALA A 710 -21.27 -5.55 -11.64
C ALA A 710 -20.01 -4.93 -11.02
N ALA A 711 -18.85 -5.33 -11.55
CA ALA A 711 -17.56 -4.71 -11.26
C ALA A 711 -16.68 -4.70 -12.52
N GLN A 712 -16.07 -3.57 -12.83
CA GLN A 712 -15.26 -3.39 -14.03
C GLN A 712 -14.01 -2.55 -13.75
N PHE A 713 -12.88 -2.92 -14.38
CA PHE A 713 -11.66 -2.11 -14.35
C PHE A 713 -11.77 -0.87 -15.25
N SER A 714 -11.12 0.22 -14.85
CA SER A 714 -10.84 1.33 -15.75
C SER A 714 -9.90 0.91 -16.89
N PRO A 715 -9.88 1.63 -18.04
CA PRO A 715 -9.04 1.29 -19.18
C PRO A 715 -7.53 1.20 -18.88
N ASP A 716 -7.05 1.95 -17.87
CA ASP A 716 -5.67 1.91 -17.38
C ASP A 716 -5.41 0.81 -16.32
N GLY A 717 -6.45 0.07 -15.93
CA GLY A 717 -6.43 -0.98 -14.91
C GLY A 717 -6.18 -0.48 -13.48
N GLN A 718 -6.11 0.82 -13.23
CA GLN A 718 -5.75 1.35 -11.91
C GLN A 718 -6.95 1.48 -10.97
N ARG A 719 -8.16 1.58 -11.51
CA ARG A 719 -9.39 1.76 -10.74
C ARG A 719 -10.40 0.68 -11.10
N ILE A 720 -11.36 0.48 -10.21
CA ILE A 720 -12.51 -0.39 -10.41
C ILE A 720 -13.77 0.42 -10.14
N VAL A 721 -14.81 0.23 -10.95
CA VAL A 721 -16.16 0.73 -10.65
C VAL A 721 -17.05 -0.46 -10.31
N THR A 722 -17.87 -0.32 -9.27
CA THR A 722 -18.88 -1.31 -8.87
C THR A 722 -20.27 -0.69 -8.92
N ALA A 723 -21.28 -1.49 -9.25
CA ALA A 723 -22.69 -1.13 -9.23
C ALA A 723 -23.45 -2.04 -8.25
N SER A 724 -24.30 -1.47 -7.40
CA SER A 724 -24.97 -2.21 -6.33
C SER A 724 -26.45 -1.90 -6.19
N VAL A 725 -27.15 -2.88 -5.61
CA VAL A 725 -28.53 -2.80 -5.12
C VAL A 725 -28.69 -1.79 -3.98
N ASP A 726 -27.61 -1.28 -3.38
CA ASP A 726 -27.66 -0.21 -2.37
C ASP A 726 -27.87 1.20 -2.96
N ASN A 727 -28.35 1.26 -4.21
CA ASN A 727 -28.58 2.48 -5.01
C ASN A 727 -27.31 3.28 -5.31
N THR A 728 -26.11 2.70 -5.12
CA THR A 728 -24.85 3.40 -5.33
C THR A 728 -23.96 2.68 -6.33
N ALA A 729 -23.15 3.47 -7.03
CA ALA A 729 -21.95 2.97 -7.67
C ALA A 729 -20.73 3.47 -6.89
N ARG A 730 -19.65 2.69 -6.84
CA ARG A 730 -18.43 3.08 -6.11
C ARG A 730 -17.21 2.89 -6.98
N VAL A 731 -16.24 3.78 -6.81
CA VAL A 731 -14.95 3.73 -7.49
C VAL A 731 -13.89 3.36 -6.46
N TRP A 732 -13.03 2.42 -6.81
CA TRP A 732 -12.03 1.83 -5.93
C TRP A 732 -10.65 1.90 -6.56
N ASP A 733 -9.62 1.93 -5.72
CA ASP A 733 -8.25 1.66 -6.16
C ASP A 733 -8.07 0.15 -6.35
N ALA A 734 -7.65 -0.25 -7.54
CA ALA A 734 -7.57 -1.65 -7.92
C ALA A 734 -6.42 -2.44 -7.24
N LYS A 735 -5.50 -1.75 -6.57
CA LYS A 735 -4.33 -2.34 -5.90
C LYS A 735 -4.50 -2.38 -4.39
N THR A 736 -4.99 -1.30 -3.79
CA THR A 736 -5.16 -1.20 -2.34
C THR A 736 -6.55 -1.66 -1.87
N GLY A 737 -7.54 -1.64 -2.77
CA GLY A 737 -8.93 -1.93 -2.46
C GLY A 737 -9.65 -0.82 -1.69
N GLN A 738 -9.04 0.35 -1.55
CA GLN A 738 -9.66 1.50 -0.89
C GLN A 738 -10.70 2.15 -1.79
N GLU A 739 -11.79 2.61 -1.17
CA GLU A 739 -12.82 3.42 -1.84
C GLU A 739 -12.25 4.81 -2.18
N ILE A 740 -12.31 5.17 -3.46
CA ILE A 740 -11.94 6.50 -3.98
C ILE A 740 -13.15 7.44 -3.97
N ALA A 741 -14.30 6.94 -4.40
CA ALA A 741 -15.52 7.74 -4.51
C ALA A 741 -16.79 6.90 -4.39
N LYS A 742 -17.81 7.47 -3.75
CA LYS A 742 -19.18 6.95 -3.72
C LYS A 742 -20.08 7.80 -4.61
N LEU A 743 -20.52 7.23 -5.73
CA LEU A 743 -21.43 7.86 -6.68
C LEU A 743 -22.87 7.61 -6.20
N SER A 744 -23.47 8.64 -5.61
CA SER A 744 -24.84 8.64 -5.11
C SER A 744 -25.71 9.55 -5.99
N GLY A 745 -27.02 9.31 -6.01
CA GLY A 745 -27.97 10.12 -6.78
C GLY A 745 -29.14 9.32 -7.32
N HIS A 746 -28.94 8.01 -7.54
CA HIS A 746 -30.01 7.10 -7.92
C HIS A 746 -30.98 6.86 -6.77
N GLU A 747 -32.27 6.74 -7.09
CA GLU A 747 -33.35 6.48 -6.12
C GLU A 747 -33.63 4.98 -5.95
N SER A 748 -33.01 4.14 -6.79
CA SER A 748 -33.18 2.69 -6.81
C SER A 748 -31.90 1.98 -7.27
N ASN A 749 -31.96 0.65 -7.38
CA ASN A 749 -30.82 -0.24 -7.64
C ASN A 749 -30.00 0.24 -8.85
N VAL A 750 -28.68 0.20 -8.73
CA VAL A 750 -27.78 0.43 -9.87
C VAL A 750 -27.41 -0.93 -10.45
N ASN A 751 -27.81 -1.17 -11.70
CA ASN A 751 -27.63 -2.45 -12.38
C ASN A 751 -26.27 -2.55 -13.06
N ALA A 752 -25.83 -1.44 -13.68
CA ALA A 752 -24.58 -1.38 -14.42
C ALA A 752 -23.84 -0.07 -14.15
N ALA A 753 -22.51 -0.14 -14.19
CA ALA A 753 -21.64 1.02 -14.17
C ALA A 753 -20.40 0.75 -15.03
N GLN A 754 -20.05 1.66 -15.93
CA GLN A 754 -18.94 1.50 -16.87
C GLN A 754 -18.14 2.79 -17.03
N PHE A 755 -16.81 2.67 -17.14
CA PHE A 755 -15.94 3.80 -17.49
C PHE A 755 -16.03 4.14 -18.97
N SER A 756 -15.92 5.42 -19.30
CA SER A 756 -15.63 5.86 -20.67
C SER A 756 -14.27 5.34 -21.15
N PRO A 757 -14.02 5.23 -22.47
CA PRO A 757 -12.76 4.72 -23.01
C PRO A 757 -11.50 5.50 -22.57
N ASP A 758 -11.66 6.79 -22.25
CA ASP A 758 -10.58 7.65 -21.71
C ASP A 758 -10.43 7.54 -20.18
N GLY A 759 -11.31 6.80 -19.50
CA GLY A 759 -11.36 6.65 -18.04
C GLY A 759 -11.78 7.92 -17.28
N GLN A 760 -12.28 8.95 -17.95
CA GLN A 760 -12.61 10.25 -17.33
C GLN A 760 -14.06 10.40 -16.91
N ARG A 761 -14.96 9.52 -17.36
CA ARG A 761 -16.39 9.52 -17.02
C ARG A 761 -16.83 8.11 -16.67
N ILE A 762 -17.90 8.01 -15.91
CA ILE A 762 -18.64 6.78 -15.63
C ILE A 762 -20.08 6.99 -16.07
N VAL A 763 -20.67 5.99 -16.71
CA VAL A 763 -22.11 5.90 -16.92
C VAL A 763 -22.68 4.86 -15.97
N THR A 764 -23.77 5.20 -15.27
CA THR A 764 -24.52 4.29 -14.40
C THR A 764 -25.93 4.10 -14.94
N ALA A 765 -26.49 2.90 -14.82
CA ALA A 765 -27.86 2.57 -15.21
C ALA A 765 -28.66 2.06 -14.01
N SER A 766 -29.88 2.57 -13.81
CA SER A 766 -30.68 2.26 -12.62
C SER A 766 -32.14 1.92 -12.93
N VAL A 767 -32.73 1.15 -12.01
CA VAL A 767 -34.15 0.85 -11.92
C VAL A 767 -35.00 2.12 -11.69
N ASP A 768 -34.39 3.23 -11.26
CA ASP A 768 -35.08 4.52 -11.15
C ASP A 768 -35.41 5.19 -12.50
N LYS A 769 -35.26 4.45 -13.61
CA LYS A 769 -35.56 4.84 -14.98
C LYS A 769 -34.56 5.84 -15.57
N THR A 770 -33.42 6.02 -14.92
CA THR A 770 -32.38 6.93 -15.40
C THR A 770 -31.04 6.23 -15.58
N ALA A 771 -30.27 6.73 -16.55
CA ALA A 771 -28.83 6.58 -16.56
C ALA A 771 -28.16 7.93 -16.26
N MET A 772 -27.08 7.91 -15.46
CA MET A 772 -26.34 9.12 -15.09
C MET A 772 -24.92 9.06 -15.64
N VAL A 773 -24.41 10.21 -16.09
CA VAL A 773 -23.00 10.36 -16.50
C VAL A 773 -22.28 11.20 -15.48
N VAL A 774 -21.33 10.58 -14.79
CA VAL A 774 -20.58 11.21 -13.71
C VAL A 774 -19.12 11.37 -14.14
N PRO A 775 -18.54 12.57 -14.06
CA PRO A 775 -17.11 12.73 -14.29
C PRO A 775 -16.33 12.04 -13.16
N VAL A 776 -15.29 11.30 -13.55
CA VAL A 776 -14.30 10.78 -12.61
C VAL A 776 -13.25 11.87 -12.44
N GLU A 777 -13.54 12.81 -11.55
CA GLU A 777 -12.66 13.94 -11.30
C GLU A 777 -11.32 13.43 -10.73
N ASP A 778 -10.23 13.78 -11.41
CA ASP A 778 -8.92 13.66 -10.82
C ASP A 778 -8.72 14.79 -9.79
N LEU A 779 -7.64 14.70 -9.01
CA LEU A 779 -7.32 15.71 -8.01
C LEU A 779 -7.23 17.14 -8.61
N ASN A 780 -6.80 17.27 -9.88
CA ASN A 780 -6.70 18.59 -10.53
C ASN A 780 -8.08 19.18 -10.81
N ALA A 781 -9.01 18.37 -11.32
CA ALA A 781 -10.38 18.76 -11.58
C ALA A 781 -11.10 19.16 -10.27
N LEU A 782 -10.92 18.36 -9.21
CA LEU A 782 -11.44 18.65 -7.87
C LEU A 782 -10.90 19.98 -7.31
N LEU A 783 -9.59 20.20 -7.38
CA LEU A 783 -8.98 21.45 -6.94
C LEU A 783 -9.47 22.64 -7.76
N ALA A 784 -9.58 22.51 -9.08
CA ALA A 784 -10.13 23.56 -9.94
C ALA A 784 -11.59 23.87 -9.59
N ARG A 785 -12.41 22.84 -9.30
CA ARG A 785 -13.80 22.99 -8.86
C ARG A 785 -13.88 23.72 -7.52
N GLY A 786 -13.07 23.34 -6.54
CA GLY A 786 -13.00 24.04 -5.26
C GLY A 786 -12.52 25.49 -5.38
N CYS A 787 -11.57 25.79 -6.27
CA CYS A 787 -11.17 27.17 -6.55
C CYS A 787 -12.31 28.01 -7.15
N ARG A 788 -13.13 27.45 -8.04
CA ARG A 788 -14.31 28.14 -8.58
C ARG A 788 -15.29 28.47 -7.45
N TRP A 789 -15.55 27.53 -6.55
CA TRP A 789 -16.46 27.75 -5.43
C TRP A 789 -15.94 28.80 -4.44
N LEU A 790 -14.63 28.78 -4.14
CA LEU A 790 -13.98 29.72 -3.22
C LEU A 790 -13.67 31.09 -3.84
N THR A 791 -13.95 31.32 -5.12
CA THR A 791 -13.51 32.51 -5.88
C THR A 791 -13.84 33.82 -5.13
N ASN A 792 -15.10 34.06 -4.77
CA ASN A 792 -15.49 35.29 -4.09
C ASN A 792 -14.86 35.42 -2.69
N TYR A 793 -14.73 34.30 -1.97
CA TYR A 793 -14.10 34.28 -0.66
C TYR A 793 -12.60 34.64 -0.72
N LEU A 794 -11.88 34.12 -1.72
CA LEU A 794 -10.46 34.36 -1.94
C LEU A 794 -10.16 35.78 -2.45
N ILE A 795 -11.12 36.44 -3.10
CA ILE A 795 -11.03 37.87 -3.46
C ILE A 795 -11.03 38.75 -2.20
N ILE A 796 -11.88 38.41 -1.24
CA ILE A 796 -12.03 39.18 0.01
C ILE A 796 -10.92 38.81 1.01
N ASN A 797 -10.40 37.58 0.94
CA ASN A 797 -9.40 37.05 1.87
C ASN A 797 -8.12 36.60 1.12
N PRO A 798 -7.36 37.55 0.53
CA PRO A 798 -6.17 37.25 -0.27
C PRO A 798 -5.08 36.48 0.47
N GLN A 799 -5.02 36.56 1.81
CA GLN A 799 -4.09 35.79 2.63
C GLN A 799 -4.23 34.27 2.43
N PHE A 800 -5.42 33.77 2.11
CA PHE A 800 -5.65 32.36 1.81
C PHE A 800 -5.30 32.01 0.37
N LEU A 801 -5.50 32.92 -0.59
CA LEU A 801 -5.13 32.70 -2.00
C LEU A 801 -3.63 32.45 -2.17
N LYS A 802 -2.79 33.08 -1.34
CA LYS A 802 -1.34 32.81 -1.29
C LYS A 802 -1.02 31.35 -0.95
N GLN A 803 -1.87 30.68 -0.18
CA GLN A 803 -1.64 29.32 0.34
C GLN A 803 -2.12 28.22 -0.61
N PHE A 804 -2.94 28.54 -1.61
CA PHE A 804 -3.52 27.56 -2.54
C PHE A 804 -2.95 27.75 -3.94
N SER A 805 -1.90 26.98 -4.26
CA SER A 805 -1.26 27.03 -5.58
C SER A 805 -2.23 26.81 -6.76
N PRO A 806 -3.24 25.91 -6.69
CA PRO A 806 -4.14 25.63 -7.81
C PRO A 806 -5.11 26.78 -8.11
N CYS A 807 -5.34 27.67 -7.14
CA CYS A 807 -6.28 28.78 -7.28
C CYS A 807 -5.62 30.06 -7.81
N GLN A 808 -4.28 30.09 -7.98
CA GLN A 808 -3.53 31.27 -8.42
C GLN A 808 -3.63 31.50 -9.94
N GLN A 809 -4.86 31.49 -10.47
CA GLN A 809 -5.13 31.82 -11.85
C GLN A 809 -5.00 33.33 -12.09
N PRO A 810 -4.50 33.79 -13.26
CA PRO A 810 -4.25 35.20 -13.52
C PRO A 810 -5.44 36.11 -13.21
N ALA A 811 -6.66 35.73 -13.62
CA ALA A 811 -7.87 36.50 -13.39
C ALA A 811 -8.22 36.69 -11.90
N LEU A 812 -8.01 35.64 -11.09
CA LEU A 812 -8.28 35.69 -9.65
C LEU A 812 -7.24 36.53 -8.92
N LEU A 813 -5.95 36.38 -9.25
CA LEU A 813 -4.85 37.18 -8.70
C LEU A 813 -5.06 38.69 -8.94
N LEU A 814 -5.46 39.05 -10.16
CA LEU A 814 -5.83 40.42 -10.53
C LEU A 814 -6.97 40.95 -9.65
N SER A 815 -8.05 40.17 -9.52
CA SER A 815 -9.24 40.56 -8.73
C SER A 815 -8.92 40.72 -7.23
N SER A 816 -8.12 39.82 -6.66
CA SER A 816 -7.72 39.85 -5.24
C SER A 816 -6.70 40.96 -4.93
N SER A 817 -5.91 41.41 -5.92
CA SER A 817 -4.86 42.41 -5.71
C SER A 817 -5.39 43.73 -5.14
N ALA A 818 -6.56 44.20 -5.60
CA ALA A 818 -7.18 45.45 -5.14
C ALA A 818 -7.61 45.39 -3.66
N THR A 819 -8.19 44.27 -3.24
CA THR A 819 -8.55 44.03 -1.83
C THR A 819 -7.30 44.03 -0.95
N LEU A 820 -6.24 43.35 -1.40
CA LEU A 820 -4.98 43.25 -0.66
C LEU A 820 -4.31 44.61 -0.48
N VAL A 821 -4.36 45.49 -1.50
CA VAL A 821 -3.93 46.89 -1.37
C VAL A 821 -4.71 47.60 -0.27
N THR A 822 -6.04 47.52 -0.31
CA THR A 822 -6.92 48.20 0.66
C THR A 822 -6.68 47.73 2.10
N GLN A 823 -6.50 46.42 2.31
CA GLN A 823 -6.19 45.83 3.61
C GLN A 823 -4.82 46.30 4.11
N SER A 824 -3.81 46.28 3.23
CA SER A 824 -2.44 46.70 3.57
C SER A 824 -2.36 48.19 3.93
N GLU A 825 -3.07 49.04 3.17
CA GLU A 825 -3.23 50.47 3.45
C GLU A 825 -3.91 50.71 4.81
N THR A 826 -4.86 49.87 5.18
CA THR A 826 -5.54 49.93 6.49
C THR A 826 -4.61 49.51 7.63
N ALA A 827 -3.82 48.45 7.44
CA ALA A 827 -2.81 48.00 8.40
C ALA A 827 -1.72 49.07 8.62
N ALA A 828 -1.29 49.76 7.56
CA ALA A 828 -0.36 50.88 7.64
C ALA A 828 -0.91 52.01 8.51
N ARG A 829 -2.17 52.41 8.33
CA ARG A 829 -2.84 53.43 9.15
C ARG A 829 -2.94 53.04 10.63
N ALA A 830 -2.97 51.74 10.93
CA ALA A 830 -2.96 51.21 12.30
C ALA A 830 -1.55 51.11 12.92
N GLY A 831 -0.50 51.52 12.19
CA GLY A 831 0.90 51.49 12.65
C GLY A 831 1.63 50.17 12.37
N LYS A 832 1.02 49.23 11.65
CA LYS A 832 1.63 47.93 11.31
C LYS A 832 2.42 48.00 10.00
N LEU A 833 3.54 48.71 10.01
CA LEU A 833 4.27 49.04 8.78
C LEU A 833 4.84 47.82 8.04
N GLN A 834 5.33 46.82 8.78
CA GLN A 834 5.89 45.60 8.19
C GLN A 834 4.81 44.78 7.46
N GLU A 835 3.68 44.50 8.12
CA GLU A 835 2.53 43.79 7.55
C GLU A 835 2.03 44.50 6.27
N ALA A 836 1.92 45.83 6.31
CA ALA A 836 1.49 46.63 5.17
C ALA A 836 2.47 46.59 3.99
N THR A 837 3.78 46.63 4.26
CA THR A 837 4.81 46.59 3.20
C THR A 837 4.83 45.23 2.52
N GLU A 838 4.73 44.14 3.30
CA GLU A 838 4.65 42.78 2.78
C GLU A 838 3.39 42.57 1.93
N GLY A 839 2.24 43.04 2.40
CA GLY A 839 0.97 42.95 1.68
C GLY A 839 0.95 43.75 0.36
N LEU A 840 1.47 44.99 0.36
CA LEU A 840 1.58 45.81 -0.86
C LEU A 840 2.58 45.22 -1.87
N THR A 841 3.66 44.61 -1.39
CA THR A 841 4.64 43.92 -2.25
C THR A 841 3.99 42.72 -2.93
N LEU A 842 3.23 41.92 -2.17
CA LEU A 842 2.47 40.78 -2.71
C LEU A 842 1.37 41.22 -3.68
N ALA A 843 0.65 42.31 -3.40
CA ALA A 843 -0.35 42.84 -4.32
C ALA A 843 0.27 43.24 -5.67
N LYS A 844 1.48 43.83 -5.64
CA LYS A 844 2.24 44.22 -6.83
C LYS A 844 2.79 43.02 -7.61
N SER A 845 3.15 41.92 -6.94
CA SER A 845 3.53 40.69 -7.65
C SER A 845 2.35 40.03 -8.36
N TRP A 846 1.13 40.17 -7.82
CA TRP A 846 -0.11 39.68 -8.44
C TRP A 846 -0.64 40.58 -9.55
N ASN A 847 -0.43 41.89 -9.44
CA ASN A 847 -0.79 42.87 -10.45
C ASN A 847 0.37 43.85 -10.68
N PRO A 848 1.25 43.56 -11.66
CA PRO A 848 2.39 44.41 -11.98
C PRO A 848 2.02 45.83 -12.45
N ASN A 849 0.75 46.07 -12.86
CA ASN A 849 0.28 47.38 -13.32
C ASN A 849 0.01 48.37 -12.17
N LEU A 850 0.14 47.96 -10.91
CA LEU A 850 -0.03 48.83 -9.75
C LEU A 850 1.10 49.89 -9.67
N SER A 851 0.72 51.16 -9.85
CA SER A 851 1.65 52.29 -9.93
C SER A 851 1.97 52.90 -8.56
N PHE A 852 2.70 52.16 -7.72
CA PHE A 852 3.26 52.67 -6.47
C PHE A 852 4.49 51.87 -6.03
N ASP A 853 5.33 52.45 -5.18
CA ASP A 853 6.36 51.69 -4.45
C ASP A 853 5.78 51.19 -3.10
N PRO A 854 5.86 49.88 -2.78
CA PRO A 854 5.22 49.32 -1.59
C PRO A 854 5.67 49.95 -0.26
N LYS A 855 6.96 50.31 -0.15
CA LYS A 855 7.54 50.82 1.10
C LYS A 855 7.11 52.26 1.35
N THR A 856 7.24 53.11 0.34
CA THR A 856 6.82 54.52 0.39
C THR A 856 5.30 54.62 0.58
N ARG A 857 4.49 53.81 -0.10
CA ARG A 857 3.04 53.78 0.09
C ARG A 857 2.64 53.35 1.50
N ALA A 858 3.29 52.32 2.07
CA ALA A 858 3.04 51.92 3.45
C ALA A 858 3.38 53.05 4.44
N GLN A 859 4.51 53.73 4.25
CA GLN A 859 4.91 54.88 5.09
C GLN A 859 3.95 56.06 4.97
N ALA A 860 3.51 56.39 3.75
CA ALA A 860 2.55 57.46 3.53
C ALA A 860 1.21 57.17 4.23
N TYR A 861 0.71 55.94 4.17
CA TYR A 861 -0.51 55.55 4.85
C TYR A 861 -0.38 55.48 6.37
N GLN A 862 0.81 55.18 6.91
CA GLN A 862 1.08 55.32 8.34
C GLN A 862 0.95 56.78 8.79
N LEU A 863 1.56 57.72 8.04
CA LEU A 863 1.46 59.16 8.33
C LEU A 863 0.01 59.66 8.22
N ILE A 864 -0.79 59.13 7.29
CA ILE A 864 -2.24 59.39 7.22
C ILE A 864 -2.93 58.90 8.49
N GLY A 865 -2.59 57.72 9.02
CA GLY A 865 -3.13 57.20 10.27
C GLY A 865 -2.78 58.08 11.48
N GLU A 866 -1.53 58.54 11.56
CA GLU A 866 -1.07 59.49 12.59
C GLU A 866 -1.81 60.84 12.49
N GLY A 867 -1.98 61.37 11.27
CA GLY A 867 -2.75 62.58 11.02
C GLY A 867 -4.22 62.44 11.39
N ASP A 868 -4.85 61.31 11.05
CA ASP A 868 -6.25 61.01 11.40
C ASP A 868 -6.43 60.97 12.94
N ARG A 869 -5.44 60.46 13.68
CA ARG A 869 -5.44 60.45 15.16
C ARG A 869 -5.28 61.86 15.74
N LEU A 870 -4.31 62.63 15.26
CA LEU A 870 -4.07 64.01 15.71
C LEU A 870 -5.27 64.93 15.42
N ALA A 871 -5.94 64.73 14.28
CA ALA A 871 -7.16 65.47 13.94
C ALA A 871 -8.31 65.18 14.92
N LYS A 872 -8.50 63.91 15.33
CA LYS A 872 -9.49 63.54 16.37
C LYS A 872 -9.15 64.13 17.74
N GLU A 873 -7.87 64.28 18.06
CA GLU A 873 -7.38 65.00 19.26
C GLU A 873 -7.49 66.53 19.14
N ARG A 874 -8.07 67.05 18.05
CA ARG A 874 -8.19 68.48 17.71
C ARG A 874 -6.86 69.21 17.51
N LYS A 875 -5.75 68.48 17.30
CA LYS A 875 -4.43 69.02 16.94
C LYS A 875 -4.32 69.20 15.41
N LEU A 876 -5.09 70.15 14.88
CA LEU A 876 -5.26 70.33 13.43
C LEU A 876 -3.95 70.66 12.70
N ALA A 877 -3.09 71.51 13.26
CA ALA A 877 -1.83 71.89 12.63
C ALA A 877 -0.88 70.70 12.45
N ASP A 878 -0.74 69.87 13.50
CA ASP A 878 0.08 68.66 13.47
C ASP A 878 -0.49 67.61 12.51
N ALA A 879 -1.82 67.46 12.47
CA ALA A 879 -2.50 66.58 11.54
C ALA A 879 -2.26 67.00 10.07
N ILE A 880 -2.40 68.28 9.76
CA ILE A 880 -2.14 68.84 8.42
C ILE A 880 -0.67 68.61 8.03
N SER A 881 0.27 68.82 8.96
CA SER A 881 1.69 68.54 8.75
C SER A 881 1.94 67.08 8.35
N LYS A 882 1.34 66.13 9.08
CA LYS A 882 1.43 64.69 8.79
C LYS A 882 0.83 64.31 7.43
N TYR A 883 -0.30 64.89 7.06
CA TYR A 883 -0.89 64.68 5.74
C TYR A 883 -0.03 65.21 4.59
N ARG A 884 0.58 66.40 4.75
CA ARG A 884 1.51 66.94 3.76
C ARG A 884 2.77 66.08 3.62
N GLN A 885 3.29 65.57 4.73
CA GLN A 885 4.40 64.59 4.72
C GLN A 885 4.00 63.31 3.96
N ALA A 886 2.77 62.81 4.16
CA ALA A 886 2.28 61.64 3.42
C ALA A 886 2.24 61.89 1.89
N GLN A 887 1.74 63.04 1.44
CA GLN A 887 1.69 63.40 0.02
C GLN A 887 3.08 63.63 -0.60
N ALA A 888 4.05 64.09 0.18
CA ALA A 888 5.43 64.23 -0.26
C ALA A 888 6.13 62.88 -0.48
N ILE A 889 5.67 61.82 0.21
CA ILE A 889 6.22 60.46 0.08
C ILE A 889 5.51 59.66 -1.01
N ASP A 890 4.19 59.81 -1.15
CA ASP A 890 3.40 59.18 -2.20
C ASP A 890 2.57 60.23 -2.96
N GLU A 891 3.12 60.68 -4.09
CA GLU A 891 2.51 61.70 -4.96
C GLU A 891 1.17 61.25 -5.59
N SER A 892 0.82 59.96 -5.51
CA SER A 892 -0.45 59.44 -6.02
C SER A 892 -1.64 59.81 -5.12
N LEU A 893 -1.40 60.30 -3.90
CA LEU A 893 -2.41 60.63 -2.91
C LEU A 893 -3.17 61.94 -3.21
N LYS A 894 -4.41 61.81 -3.67
CA LYS A 894 -5.29 62.95 -4.01
C LYS A 894 -6.30 63.26 -2.90
N PHE A 895 -5.95 64.13 -1.97
CA PHE A 895 -6.89 64.74 -1.01
C PHE A 895 -6.37 66.10 -0.52
N ASP A 896 -7.27 66.95 -0.03
CA ASP A 896 -6.91 68.22 0.60
C ASP A 896 -6.62 67.99 2.11
N PRO A 897 -5.39 68.27 2.59
CA PRO A 897 -5.01 68.09 3.99
C PRO A 897 -5.89 68.85 5.00
N GLU A 898 -6.33 70.05 4.65
CA GLU A 898 -7.09 70.95 5.53
C GLU A 898 -8.54 70.49 5.64
N VAL A 899 -9.14 70.13 4.50
CA VAL A 899 -10.50 69.56 4.45
C VAL A 899 -10.56 68.23 5.20
N ARG A 900 -9.56 67.35 5.00
CA ARG A 900 -9.49 66.07 5.70
C ARG A 900 -9.34 66.25 7.22
N ALA A 901 -8.46 67.14 7.66
CA ALA A 901 -8.23 67.42 9.07
C ALA A 901 -9.52 67.91 9.77
N LYS A 902 -10.23 68.88 9.16
CA LYS A 902 -11.51 69.38 9.67
C LYS A 902 -12.57 68.28 9.76
N LYS A 903 -12.75 67.51 8.67
CA LYS A 903 -13.72 66.41 8.62
C LYS A 903 -13.46 65.33 9.68
N LYS A 904 -12.19 65.04 9.99
CA LYS A 904 -11.82 64.07 11.05
C LYS A 904 -11.92 64.63 12.47
N ALA A 905 -11.80 65.94 12.64
CA ALA A 905 -12.03 66.61 13.92
C ALA A 905 -13.53 66.74 14.26
N GLU A 906 -14.40 66.83 13.24
CA GLU A 906 -15.86 66.88 13.38
C GLU A 906 -16.50 65.49 13.59
N SER A 907 -15.80 64.41 13.25
CA SER A 907 -16.28 63.07 13.54
C SER A 907 -16.24 62.77 15.05
N PRO A 908 -17.33 62.24 15.65
CA PRO A 908 -17.37 61.93 17.08
C PRO A 908 -16.24 60.96 17.46
N PRO A 909 -15.69 61.05 18.70
CA PRO A 909 -14.69 60.11 19.17
C PRO A 909 -15.26 58.68 19.05
N PRO A 910 -14.43 57.67 18.73
CA PRO A 910 -14.90 56.30 18.69
C PRO A 910 -15.49 55.94 20.06
N PRO A 911 -16.63 55.22 20.12
CA PRO A 911 -17.11 54.69 21.39
C PRO A 911 -15.98 53.87 22.04
N PRO A 912 -15.90 53.84 23.39
CA PRO A 912 -14.93 53.01 24.09
C PRO A 912 -15.04 51.57 23.57
N PRO A 913 -13.92 50.81 23.54
CA PRO A 913 -13.96 49.42 23.10
C PRO A 913 -15.06 48.71 23.89
N LEU A 914 -16.02 48.11 23.17
CA LEU A 914 -17.00 47.24 23.80
C LEU A 914 -16.20 46.20 24.62
N PRO A 915 -16.61 45.94 25.88
CA PRO A 915 -16.00 44.86 26.64
C PRO A 915 -16.05 43.58 25.80
N PRO A 916 -15.09 42.65 25.99
CA PRO A 916 -15.11 41.38 25.28
C PRO A 916 -16.53 40.79 25.38
N PRO A 917 -17.07 40.22 24.28
CA PRO A 917 -18.41 39.66 24.32
C PRO A 917 -18.47 38.73 25.52
N LEU A 918 -19.44 38.97 26.41
CA LEU A 918 -19.74 38.03 27.47
C LEU A 918 -19.85 36.65 26.82
N PRO A 919 -19.30 35.58 27.44
CA PRO A 919 -19.48 34.25 26.92
C PRO A 919 -20.98 34.05 26.62
N PRO A 920 -21.34 33.43 25.49
CA PRO A 920 -22.74 33.22 25.17
C PRO A 920 -23.42 32.61 26.39
N PRO A 921 -24.64 33.06 26.76
CA PRO A 921 -25.35 32.46 27.87
C PRO A 921 -25.36 30.95 27.66
N LEU A 922 -25.02 30.19 28.71
CA LEU A 922 -25.15 28.75 28.70
C LEU A 922 -26.50 28.41 28.05
N PRO A 923 -26.54 27.50 27.06
CA PRO A 923 -27.80 27.09 26.47
C PRO A 923 -28.73 26.69 27.61
N PRO A 924 -30.03 27.05 27.54
CA PRO A 924 -30.97 26.61 28.55
C PRO A 924 -30.85 25.08 28.67
N PRO A 925 -30.92 24.54 29.90
CA PRO A 925 -30.88 23.10 30.07
C PRO A 925 -31.94 22.48 29.16
N PRO A 926 -31.63 21.36 28.50
CA PRO A 926 -32.57 20.69 27.61
C PRO A 926 -33.90 20.48 28.36
N PRO A 927 -35.05 20.65 27.70
CA PRO A 927 -36.33 20.37 28.33
C PRO A 927 -36.27 18.97 28.93
N LEU A 928 -36.67 18.86 30.20
CA LEU A 928 -36.75 17.58 30.89
C LEU A 928 -37.50 16.58 29.99
N PRO A 929 -36.98 15.36 29.82
CA PRO A 929 -37.67 14.34 29.05
C PRO A 929 -39.09 14.18 29.61
N PRO A 930 -40.10 13.97 28.74
CA PRO A 930 -41.45 13.69 29.22
C PRO A 930 -41.39 12.48 30.17
N PRO A 931 -42.19 12.49 31.24
CA PRO A 931 -42.22 11.37 32.17
C PRO A 931 -42.50 10.07 31.40
N PRO A 932 -41.85 8.95 31.78
CA PRO A 932 -42.08 7.67 31.11
C PRO A 932 -43.58 7.35 31.12
N PRO A 933 -44.12 6.74 30.05
CA PRO A 933 -45.50 6.30 30.03
C PRO A 933 -45.74 5.39 31.24
N LEU A 934 -46.82 5.69 31.97
CA LEU A 934 -47.30 4.86 33.06
C LEU A 934 -47.35 3.39 32.60
N PRO A 935 -46.86 2.44 33.41
CA PRO A 935 -46.95 1.03 33.06
C PRO A 935 -48.41 0.64 32.85
N PRO A 936 -48.72 -0.21 31.85
CA PRO A 936 -50.07 -0.67 31.61
C PRO A 936 -50.61 -1.36 32.88
N ALA A 937 -51.87 -1.07 33.18
CA ALA A 937 -52.60 -1.64 34.30
C ALA A 937 -52.42 -3.17 34.32
N LEU A 938 -52.00 -3.67 35.48
CA LEU A 938 -51.97 -5.10 35.80
C LEU A 938 -53.33 -5.71 35.46
N SER A 939 -53.33 -6.63 34.50
CA SER A 939 -54.46 -7.54 34.30
C SER A 939 -54.57 -8.47 35.53
N PRO A 940 -55.78 -8.80 35.99
CA PRO A 940 -56.00 -9.55 37.23
C PRO A 940 -55.58 -11.02 37.08
N PRO A 941 -55.29 -11.72 38.19
CA PRO A 941 -54.82 -13.09 38.15
C PRO A 941 -55.93 -14.06 37.72
N LEU A 942 -55.63 -14.89 36.73
CA LEU A 942 -56.41 -16.07 36.37
C LEU A 942 -56.34 -17.10 37.51
N ILE A 943 -57.43 -17.20 38.28
CA ILE A 943 -57.75 -18.37 39.07
C ILE A 943 -58.44 -19.36 38.12
N ILE A 944 -57.81 -20.50 37.84
CA ILE A 944 -58.53 -21.68 37.35
C ILE A 944 -58.20 -22.84 38.31
N GLN A 945 -59.22 -23.22 39.08
CA GLN A 945 -59.28 -24.47 39.82
C GLN A 945 -59.57 -25.63 38.85
N TYR A 946 -58.85 -26.74 39.06
CA TYR A 946 -59.20 -28.14 38.82
C TYR A 946 -60.33 -28.46 37.81
N ARG A 947 -59.94 -29.07 36.68
CA ARG A 947 -60.19 -30.50 36.42
C ARG A 947 -59.29 -31.04 35.32
#